data_AF-A0A3M0ZI27-F1
#
_entry.id   AF-A0A3M0ZI27-F1
#
_cell.length_a   1.000
_cell.length_b   1.000
_cell.length_c   1.000
_cell.angle_alpha   90.00
_cell.angle_beta   90.00
_cell.angle_gamma   90.00
#
_symmetry.space_group_name_H-M   'P 1'
#
loop_
_entity.id
_entity.type
_entity.pdbx_description
1 polymer ?
#
loop_
_entity_poly.entity_id
_entity_poly.type
_entity_poly.pdbx_seq_one_letter_code
_entity_poly.pdbx_strand_id
1 'polypeptide(L)'
;MELRIEGFTYGDLYDPGRLAELDGHFRKRLAENDPELAKRFEAYRAGAELGPVEESELLIAVARHLSRFLAWMFGIEDEAAALRDKIRSYDPIWKFKKEFPGKRAKRVRDEELEGFDADAFDRVVSELAAWRAERPGAPEDEEARFAAAVLELLEGGEQERARLGAELQERLRGLWPLPEDGAEVVEHLLVAVARWCRVRAAEPGPVAGWGAFKVPKPVDYGHLVDYERTRPDFPEFMEGPRDRRRRRDGFKLTDRRYSEKQVLSEVDYCVLCHNRNKDSCTKGVRDKSGQIATNPLGIKLAGCPLDEKISEMHTLHGEGDPIGALALIAIDNPMVAGTGHRICNDCMKACIYQKYDPVNIPQIETRVLVDVLGLRWGMEIYSLLTRWNPLNRRRPVPLPYNGKNVLVVGLGPAGYTLAHYLLGEGFGVVAIDGLKIEPLEPELARDENGNFKPVERFFDYYQELDERPLMGFGGVAEYGITVRWDKNFLKVIRLLLDRRRHFRSYGGVRFGGTITIDDAWALGFDHIAIATGAGKPTIVPMKNNLVRGIRKASDFLMALQLTGAQKKGSMANLQVRLPAIVIGGGLTAIDTTTEVMAYYPMQVEKTLERYEKLVAERGEQAVRAAYPPDELEILDEFLEHGRAVRAERERAAAAGEEPDFAKLVHSWGGATMVYRKSMLDSPAYRLNHEEIIKAFEEGIWYAEKLAPVEALRGKDGALDGVV
;
A
#
# COMPACT_ATOMS: atom_id res chain seq x y z
N MET A 1 -26.76 3.76 -15.57
CA MET A 1 -26.30 4.78 -14.61
C MET A 1 -26.71 6.13 -15.16
N GLU A 2 -27.51 6.88 -14.41
CA GLU A 2 -27.93 8.24 -14.78
C GLU A 2 -26.90 9.25 -14.26
N LEU A 3 -26.54 10.22 -15.10
CA LEU A 3 -25.68 11.33 -14.72
C LEU A 3 -26.57 12.55 -14.42
N ARG A 4 -26.25 13.33 -13.40
CA ARG A 4 -26.98 14.57 -13.09
C ARG A 4 -26.60 15.74 -14.02
N ILE A 5 -26.16 15.46 -15.23
CA ILE A 5 -25.81 16.45 -16.24
C ILE A 5 -26.71 16.28 -17.48
N GLU A 6 -27.46 17.33 -17.80
CA GLU A 6 -28.44 17.30 -18.88
C GLU A 6 -27.77 17.01 -20.24
N GLY A 7 -28.40 16.14 -21.03
CA GLY A 7 -27.89 15.77 -22.36
C GLY A 7 -26.71 14.81 -22.36
N PHE A 8 -26.26 14.31 -21.21
CA PHE A 8 -25.17 13.33 -21.11
C PHE A 8 -25.67 11.95 -20.68
N THR A 9 -25.16 10.94 -21.36
CA THR A 9 -25.25 9.53 -20.99
C THR A 9 -23.91 9.05 -20.43
N TYR A 10 -23.90 7.91 -19.74
CA TYR A 10 -22.64 7.32 -19.27
C TYR A 10 -21.64 7.02 -20.41
N GLY A 11 -22.14 6.62 -21.58
CA GLY A 11 -21.30 6.33 -22.75
C GLY A 11 -20.55 7.55 -23.25
N ASP A 12 -21.12 8.75 -23.12
CA ASP A 12 -20.50 10.01 -23.52
C ASP A 12 -19.19 10.29 -22.77
N LEU A 13 -19.03 9.76 -21.55
CA LEU A 13 -17.79 9.90 -20.79
C LEU A 13 -16.57 9.23 -21.45
N TYR A 14 -16.79 8.37 -22.45
CA TYR A 14 -15.74 7.68 -23.21
C TYR A 14 -15.48 8.31 -24.59
N ASP A 15 -16.20 9.37 -24.95
CA ASP A 15 -16.00 10.10 -26.20
C ASP A 15 -15.18 11.39 -25.98
N PRO A 16 -14.05 11.59 -26.68
CA PRO A 16 -13.23 12.79 -26.52
C PRO A 16 -13.96 14.12 -26.76
N GLY A 17 -14.88 14.18 -27.72
CA GLY A 17 -15.64 15.39 -28.04
C GLY A 17 -16.62 15.74 -26.93
N ARG A 18 -17.35 14.73 -26.43
CA ARG A 18 -18.28 14.90 -25.30
C ARG A 18 -17.55 15.25 -24.00
N LEU A 19 -16.33 14.73 -23.79
CA LEU A 19 -15.49 15.14 -22.67
C LEU A 19 -15.05 16.61 -22.75
N ALA A 20 -14.83 17.14 -23.96
CA ALA A 20 -14.55 18.57 -24.14
C ALA A 20 -15.77 19.44 -23.80
N GLU A 21 -16.98 18.98 -24.12
CA GLU A 21 -18.22 19.64 -23.67
C GLU A 21 -18.36 19.60 -22.14
N LEU A 22 -18.06 18.45 -21.52
CA LEU A 22 -18.07 18.28 -20.06
C LEU A 22 -17.08 19.23 -19.38
N ASP A 23 -15.88 19.41 -19.93
CA ASP A 23 -14.90 20.39 -19.47
C ASP A 23 -15.50 21.82 -19.51
N GLY A 24 -16.22 22.16 -20.56
CA GLY A 24 -16.98 23.41 -20.67
C GLY A 24 -18.03 23.58 -19.57
N HIS A 25 -18.81 22.54 -19.28
CA HIS A 25 -19.80 22.55 -18.20
C HIS A 25 -19.17 22.77 -16.83
N PHE A 26 -18.05 22.09 -16.54
CA PHE A 26 -17.33 22.29 -15.29
C PHE A 26 -16.83 23.72 -15.15
N ARG A 27 -16.17 24.27 -16.17
CA ARG A 27 -15.64 25.65 -16.15
C ARG A 27 -16.73 26.70 -16.03
N LYS A 28 -17.88 26.51 -16.70
CA LYS A 28 -19.06 27.37 -16.52
C LYS A 28 -19.53 27.36 -15.07
N ARG A 29 -19.67 26.17 -14.48
CA ARG A 29 -20.09 26.04 -13.07
C ARG A 29 -19.05 26.58 -12.10
N LEU A 30 -17.75 26.50 -12.42
CA LEU A 30 -16.69 27.15 -11.65
C LEU A 30 -16.88 28.67 -11.68
N ALA A 31 -17.12 29.26 -12.85
CA ALA A 31 -17.38 30.69 -12.99
C ALA A 31 -18.65 31.17 -12.27
N GLU A 32 -19.70 30.34 -12.21
CA GLU A 32 -20.93 30.64 -11.47
C GLU A 32 -20.72 30.64 -9.94
N ASN A 33 -19.86 29.75 -9.42
CA ASN A 33 -19.62 29.62 -7.98
C ASN A 33 -18.49 30.51 -7.46
N ASP A 34 -17.44 30.73 -8.26
CA ASP A 34 -16.28 31.55 -7.93
C ASP A 34 -15.72 32.22 -9.21
N PRO A 35 -16.26 33.39 -9.59
CA PRO A 35 -15.87 34.09 -10.81
C PRO A 35 -14.39 34.48 -10.86
N GLU A 36 -13.80 34.83 -9.71
CA GLU A 36 -12.42 35.29 -9.63
C GLU A 36 -11.45 34.11 -9.79
N LEU A 37 -11.72 32.99 -9.11
CA LEU A 37 -10.97 31.75 -9.29
C LEU A 37 -11.08 31.23 -10.73
N ALA A 38 -12.28 31.27 -11.33
CA ALA A 38 -12.49 30.86 -12.71
C ALA A 38 -11.64 31.69 -13.67
N LYS A 39 -11.61 33.02 -13.51
CA LYS A 39 -10.78 33.91 -14.34
C LYS A 39 -9.29 33.57 -14.24
N ARG A 40 -8.78 33.33 -13.02
CA ARG A 40 -7.39 32.89 -12.79
C ARG A 40 -7.11 31.54 -13.46
N PHE A 41 -8.04 30.60 -13.32
CA PHE A 41 -7.92 29.27 -13.91
C PHE A 41 -7.94 29.29 -15.44
N GLU A 42 -8.82 30.10 -16.05
CA GLU A 42 -8.86 30.31 -17.50
C GLU A 42 -7.55 30.89 -18.03
N ALA A 43 -6.97 31.88 -17.33
CA ALA A 43 -5.67 32.44 -17.69
C ALA A 43 -4.56 31.37 -17.64
N TYR A 44 -4.52 30.55 -16.57
CA TYR A 44 -3.59 29.43 -16.44
C TYR A 44 -3.74 28.42 -17.59
N ARG A 45 -4.99 28.04 -17.90
CA ARG A 45 -5.33 27.12 -19.00
C ARG A 45 -4.94 27.68 -20.37
N ALA A 46 -5.06 28.99 -20.56
CA ALA A 46 -4.74 29.70 -21.79
C ALA A 46 -3.23 29.92 -22.02
N GLY A 47 -2.37 29.66 -21.03
CA GLY A 47 -0.94 29.81 -21.23
C GLY A 47 -0.19 30.51 -20.11
N ALA A 48 -0.88 31.21 -19.19
CA ALA A 48 -0.23 32.06 -18.20
C ALA A 48 0.77 31.26 -17.36
N GLU A 49 1.97 31.82 -17.18
CA GLU A 49 2.97 31.27 -16.28
C GLU A 49 2.66 31.71 -14.86
N LEU A 50 2.70 30.76 -13.92
CA LEU A 50 2.52 30.99 -12.50
C LEU A 50 3.80 30.53 -11.78
N GLY A 51 4.13 31.18 -10.67
CA GLY A 51 5.15 30.63 -9.77
C GLY A 51 4.67 29.29 -9.20
N PRO A 52 5.57 28.38 -8.78
CA PRO A 52 5.17 27.06 -8.26
C PRO A 52 4.16 27.12 -7.11
N VAL A 53 4.29 28.10 -6.20
CA VAL A 53 3.35 28.28 -5.08
C VAL A 53 1.97 28.70 -5.58
N GLU A 54 1.92 29.67 -6.50
CA GLU A 54 0.66 30.18 -7.06
C GLU A 54 -0.06 29.10 -7.88
N GLU A 55 0.69 28.27 -8.59
CA GLU A 55 0.15 27.11 -9.31
C GLU A 55 -0.42 26.09 -8.33
N SER A 56 0.32 25.69 -7.28
CA SER A 56 -0.20 24.77 -6.25
C SER A 56 -1.48 25.30 -5.60
N GLU A 57 -1.50 26.57 -5.20
CA GLU A 57 -2.68 27.21 -4.61
C GLU A 57 -3.88 27.23 -5.56
N LEU A 58 -3.65 27.55 -6.84
CA LEU A 58 -4.68 27.53 -7.87
C LEU A 58 -5.24 26.11 -8.07
N LEU A 59 -4.36 25.11 -8.23
CA LEU A 59 -4.77 23.74 -8.48
C LEU A 59 -5.54 23.15 -7.29
N ILE A 60 -5.10 23.39 -6.05
CA ILE A 60 -5.83 22.98 -4.84
C ILE A 60 -7.21 23.65 -4.83
N ALA A 61 -7.29 24.97 -5.07
CA ALA A 61 -8.56 25.68 -5.06
C ALA A 61 -9.54 25.13 -6.10
N VAL A 62 -9.11 24.90 -7.34
CA VAL A 62 -9.95 24.35 -8.40
C VAL A 62 -10.31 22.88 -8.14
N ALA A 63 -9.41 22.09 -7.56
CA ALA A 63 -9.66 20.69 -7.20
C ALA A 63 -10.84 20.54 -6.23
N ARG A 64 -10.98 21.45 -5.25
CA ARG A 64 -12.15 21.48 -4.34
C ARG A 64 -13.47 21.64 -5.11
N HIS A 65 -13.48 22.45 -6.16
CA HIS A 65 -14.67 22.62 -7.02
C HIS A 65 -14.90 21.40 -7.91
N LEU A 66 -13.82 20.81 -8.45
CA LEU A 66 -13.90 19.60 -9.26
C LEU A 66 -14.47 18.42 -8.47
N SER A 67 -14.01 18.23 -7.23
CA SER A 67 -14.53 17.21 -6.32
C SER A 67 -16.04 17.33 -6.12
N ARG A 68 -16.52 18.53 -5.75
CA ARG A 68 -17.96 18.81 -5.59
C ARG A 68 -18.74 18.61 -6.89
N PHE A 69 -18.17 19.00 -8.03
CA PHE A 69 -18.80 18.78 -9.33
C PHE A 69 -18.95 17.29 -9.65
N LEU A 70 -17.91 16.49 -9.43
CA LEU A 70 -17.95 15.05 -9.63
C LEU A 70 -18.95 14.38 -8.68
N ALA A 71 -18.92 14.74 -7.40
CA ALA A 71 -19.86 14.20 -6.42
C ALA A 71 -21.31 14.48 -6.83
N TRP A 72 -21.61 15.69 -7.31
CA TRP A 72 -22.92 16.03 -7.84
C TRP A 72 -23.26 15.25 -9.11
N MET A 73 -22.34 15.17 -10.06
CA MET A 73 -22.60 14.57 -11.37
C MET A 73 -22.95 13.07 -11.24
N PHE A 74 -22.30 12.37 -10.31
CA PHE A 74 -22.56 10.96 -10.00
C PHE A 74 -23.66 10.76 -8.93
N GLY A 75 -24.18 11.84 -8.35
CA GLY A 75 -25.22 11.80 -7.31
C GLY A 75 -24.77 11.12 -6.02
N ILE A 76 -23.57 11.45 -5.54
CA ILE A 76 -22.94 10.87 -4.34
C ILE A 76 -22.57 11.95 -3.31
N GLU A 77 -23.23 13.11 -3.33
CA GLU A 77 -22.89 14.22 -2.44
C GLU A 77 -22.95 13.84 -0.96
N ASP A 78 -23.94 13.05 -0.57
CA ASP A 78 -24.11 12.59 0.82
C ASP A 78 -23.01 11.62 1.25
N GLU A 79 -22.59 10.70 0.37
CA GLU A 79 -21.52 9.74 0.65
C GLU A 79 -20.14 10.44 0.70
N ALA A 80 -19.92 11.40 -0.20
CA ALA A 80 -18.72 12.24 -0.19
C ALA A 80 -18.68 13.14 1.07
N ALA A 81 -19.83 13.68 1.49
CA ALA A 81 -19.93 14.45 2.74
C ALA A 81 -19.69 13.57 3.96
N ALA A 82 -20.27 12.36 4.02
CA ALA A 82 -20.05 11.42 5.10
C ALA A 82 -18.57 11.00 5.21
N LEU A 83 -17.89 10.75 4.08
CA LEU A 83 -16.46 10.45 4.06
C LEU A 83 -15.62 11.64 4.55
N ARG A 84 -15.94 12.85 4.11
CA ARG A 84 -15.29 14.07 4.61
C ARG A 84 -15.46 14.22 6.11
N ASP A 85 -16.68 14.05 6.61
CA ASP A 85 -17.00 14.21 8.03
C ASP A 85 -16.32 13.13 8.87
N LYS A 86 -16.21 11.90 8.35
CA LYS A 86 -15.43 10.81 8.95
C LYS A 86 -13.95 11.16 9.06
N ILE A 87 -13.32 11.60 7.97
CA ILE A 87 -11.90 12.03 7.98
C ILE A 87 -11.68 13.16 9.00
N ARG A 88 -12.56 14.17 8.97
CA ARG A 88 -12.46 15.35 9.86
C ARG A 88 -12.86 15.06 11.30
N SER A 89 -13.48 13.92 11.60
CA SER A 89 -13.76 13.49 12.97
C SER A 89 -12.50 13.31 13.81
N TYR A 90 -11.33 13.16 13.15
CA TYR A 90 -10.01 13.09 13.80
C TYR A 90 -9.33 14.46 13.98
N ASP A 91 -9.84 15.56 13.41
CA ASP A 91 -9.30 16.93 13.58
C ASP A 91 -9.05 17.31 15.06
N PRO A 92 -9.91 16.93 16.03
CA PRO A 92 -9.67 17.21 17.44
C PRO A 92 -8.35 16.64 17.94
N ILE A 93 -7.93 15.45 17.48
CA ILE A 93 -6.67 14.81 17.90
C ILE A 93 -5.48 15.70 17.58
N TRP A 94 -5.43 16.23 16.36
CA TRP A 94 -4.31 17.03 15.86
C TRP A 94 -4.23 18.39 16.57
N LYS A 95 -5.38 19.02 16.81
CA LYS A 95 -5.48 20.24 17.61
C LYS A 95 -5.04 19.98 19.07
N PHE A 96 -5.54 18.91 19.68
CA PHE A 96 -5.15 18.50 21.03
C PHE A 96 -3.65 18.23 21.13
N LYS A 97 -3.08 17.47 20.19
CA LYS A 97 -1.64 17.19 20.08
C LYS A 97 -0.81 18.47 20.09
N LYS A 98 -1.20 19.47 19.31
CA LYS A 98 -0.52 20.76 19.23
C LYS A 98 -0.60 21.55 20.52
N GLU A 99 -1.77 21.60 21.16
CA GLU A 99 -1.98 22.40 22.36
C GLU A 99 -1.46 21.75 23.65
N PHE A 100 -1.63 20.44 23.80
CA PHE A 100 -1.27 19.74 25.04
C PHE A 100 0.13 19.11 24.97
N PRO A 101 0.36 17.95 24.33
CA PRO A 101 1.72 17.41 24.17
C PRO A 101 2.72 18.41 23.57
N GLY A 102 2.29 19.21 22.58
CA GLY A 102 3.15 20.12 21.83
C GLY A 102 3.57 21.39 22.58
N LYS A 103 2.73 21.91 23.49
CA LYS A 103 2.91 23.18 24.19
C LYS A 103 2.75 23.08 25.71
N ARG A 104 1.56 22.72 26.21
CA ARG A 104 1.25 22.78 27.66
C ARG A 104 2.06 21.74 28.45
N ALA A 105 2.14 20.50 27.99
CA ALA A 105 2.89 19.43 28.65
C ALA A 105 4.39 19.77 28.79
N LYS A 106 4.97 20.47 27.81
CA LYS A 106 6.38 20.92 27.86
C LYS A 106 6.67 22.00 28.89
N ARG A 107 5.64 22.65 29.44
CA ARG A 107 5.76 23.67 30.49
C ARG A 107 5.60 23.09 31.90
N VAL A 108 5.12 21.85 31.99
CA VAL A 108 4.99 21.13 33.27
C VAL A 108 6.39 20.77 33.75
N ARG A 109 6.75 21.23 34.95
CA ARG A 109 8.03 20.91 35.59
C ARG A 109 7.94 19.57 36.35
N ASP A 110 9.07 18.93 36.58
CA ASP A 110 9.11 17.62 37.22
C ASP A 110 8.56 17.67 38.65
N GLU A 111 8.72 18.78 39.37
CA GLU A 111 8.15 18.96 40.73
C GLU A 111 6.62 19.02 40.71
N GLU A 112 6.01 19.40 39.58
CA GLU A 112 4.54 19.42 39.43
C GLU A 112 3.95 18.02 39.18
N LEU A 113 4.82 17.02 38.95
CA LEU A 113 4.43 15.62 38.78
C LEU A 113 4.55 14.83 40.08
N GLU A 114 5.18 15.39 41.13
CA GLU A 114 5.26 14.74 42.43
C GLU A 114 3.86 14.47 42.99
N GLY A 115 3.54 13.19 43.22
CA GLY A 115 2.23 12.76 43.68
C GLY A 115 1.11 12.80 42.64
N PHE A 116 1.42 13.07 41.36
CA PHE A 116 0.42 12.98 40.28
C PHE A 116 0.21 11.52 39.87
N ASP A 117 -0.98 11.00 40.11
CA ASP A 117 -1.36 9.62 39.74
C ASP A 117 -1.93 9.57 38.32
N ALA A 118 -1.06 9.27 37.35
CA ALA A 118 -1.45 9.19 35.94
C ALA A 118 -2.36 7.98 35.65
N ASP A 119 -2.20 6.87 36.38
CA ASP A 119 -3.02 5.67 36.21
C ASP A 119 -4.44 5.90 36.73
N ALA A 120 -4.59 6.64 37.83
CA ALA A 120 -5.90 7.13 38.27
C ALA A 120 -6.51 8.11 37.26
N PHE A 121 -5.70 9.02 36.68
CA PHE A 121 -6.18 9.99 35.70
C PHE A 121 -6.62 9.35 34.38
N ASP A 122 -6.14 8.17 33.99
CA ASP A 122 -6.65 7.47 32.80
C ASP A 122 -8.16 7.17 32.89
N ARG A 123 -8.69 7.00 34.10
CA ARG A 123 -10.14 6.85 34.31
C ARG A 123 -10.87 8.15 34.02
N VAL A 124 -10.29 9.29 34.39
CA VAL A 124 -10.81 10.63 34.06
C VAL A 124 -10.80 10.84 32.55
N VAL A 125 -9.74 10.41 31.86
CA VAL A 125 -9.66 10.45 30.38
C VAL A 125 -10.80 9.66 29.74
N SER A 126 -11.05 8.44 30.24
CA SER A 126 -12.15 7.59 29.78
C SER A 126 -13.52 8.24 30.03
N GLU A 127 -13.72 8.83 31.20
CA GLU A 127 -14.97 9.53 31.55
C GLU A 127 -15.18 10.82 30.74
N LEU A 128 -14.13 11.58 30.45
CA LEU A 128 -14.22 12.75 29.57
C LEU A 128 -14.60 12.33 28.14
N ALA A 129 -14.04 11.22 27.65
CA ALA A 129 -14.42 10.66 26.36
C ALA A 129 -15.89 10.20 26.36
N ALA A 130 -16.37 9.55 27.42
CA ALA A 130 -17.75 9.11 27.58
C ALA A 130 -18.72 10.31 27.69
N TRP A 131 -18.37 11.33 28.46
CA TRP A 131 -19.11 12.59 28.55
C TRP A 131 -19.27 13.26 27.19
N ARG A 132 -18.21 13.27 26.36
CA ARG A 132 -18.31 13.80 25.00
C ARG A 132 -19.15 12.92 24.09
N ALA A 133 -19.16 11.59 24.30
CA ALA A 133 -19.96 10.64 23.51
C ALA A 133 -21.47 10.88 23.63
N GLU A 134 -21.94 11.39 24.77
CA GLU A 134 -23.36 11.67 25.04
C GLU A 134 -23.88 12.93 24.30
N ARG A 135 -22.99 13.70 23.66
CA ARG A 135 -23.30 14.98 23.02
C ARG A 135 -23.31 14.86 21.49
N PRO A 136 -24.14 15.64 20.76
CA PRO A 136 -24.20 15.58 19.30
C PRO A 136 -22.83 15.77 18.61
N GLY A 137 -22.65 15.09 17.48
CA GLY A 137 -21.42 15.18 16.68
C GLY A 137 -20.18 14.61 17.37
N ALA A 138 -20.33 13.69 18.33
CA ALA A 138 -19.20 13.01 18.95
C ALA A 138 -18.48 12.09 17.94
N PRO A 139 -17.15 12.10 17.89
CA PRO A 139 -16.39 11.10 17.12
C PRO A 139 -16.63 9.66 17.61
N GLU A 140 -16.45 8.68 16.72
CA GLU A 140 -16.51 7.26 17.10
C GLU A 140 -15.22 6.77 17.77
N ASP A 141 -14.07 7.35 17.40
CA ASP A 141 -12.77 7.03 18.00
C ASP A 141 -12.65 7.67 19.40
N GLU A 142 -12.22 6.88 20.38
CA GLU A 142 -12.12 7.29 21.78
C GLU A 142 -11.12 8.44 21.99
N GLU A 143 -9.97 8.39 21.32
CA GLU A 143 -8.96 9.45 21.40
C GLU A 143 -9.52 10.75 20.81
N ALA A 144 -10.22 10.68 19.67
CA ALA A 144 -10.89 11.83 19.08
C ALA A 144 -11.98 12.40 20.01
N ARG A 145 -12.77 11.56 20.69
CA ARG A 145 -13.75 12.01 21.70
C ARG A 145 -13.08 12.72 22.86
N PHE A 146 -12.06 12.12 23.45
CA PHE A 146 -11.32 12.74 24.54
C PHE A 146 -10.72 14.08 24.11
N ALA A 147 -10.04 14.11 22.96
CA ALA A 147 -9.45 15.33 22.42
C ALA A 147 -10.52 16.42 22.19
N ALA A 148 -11.68 16.06 21.64
CA ALA A 148 -12.80 16.99 21.46
C ALA A 148 -13.34 17.50 22.79
N ALA A 149 -13.47 16.65 23.81
CA ALA A 149 -13.90 17.03 25.16
C ALA A 149 -12.96 18.09 25.75
N VAL A 150 -11.66 17.85 25.69
CA VAL A 150 -10.64 18.76 26.23
C VAL A 150 -10.62 20.09 25.47
N LEU A 151 -10.81 20.07 24.15
CA LEU A 151 -10.87 21.28 23.34
C LEU A 151 -12.14 22.09 23.62
N GLU A 152 -13.30 21.45 23.82
CA GLU A 152 -14.55 22.12 24.23
C GLU A 152 -14.36 22.88 25.54
N LEU A 153 -13.68 22.26 26.53
CA LEU A 153 -13.32 22.91 27.79
C LEU A 153 -12.34 24.08 27.60
N LEU A 154 -11.36 23.93 26.70
CA LEU A 154 -10.35 24.94 26.44
C LEU A 154 -10.89 26.16 25.67
N GLU A 155 -11.78 25.95 24.71
CA GLU A 155 -12.29 26.99 23.81
C GLU A 155 -13.55 27.69 24.36
N GLY A 156 -14.22 27.09 25.35
CA GLY A 156 -15.40 27.69 26.00
C GLY A 156 -15.11 29.05 26.64
N GLY A 157 -16.07 29.98 26.52
CA GLY A 157 -16.05 31.26 27.26
C GLY A 157 -16.33 31.04 28.75
N GLU A 158 -16.16 32.09 29.57
CA GLU A 158 -16.26 31.99 31.04
C GLU A 158 -17.57 31.34 31.54
N GLN A 159 -18.72 31.80 31.03
CA GLN A 159 -20.03 31.24 31.39
C GLN A 159 -20.18 29.78 30.95
N GLU A 160 -19.65 29.44 29.78
CA GLU A 160 -19.70 28.09 29.24
C GLU A 160 -18.83 27.14 30.07
N ARG A 161 -17.61 27.57 30.41
CA ARG A 161 -16.72 26.81 31.29
C ARG A 161 -17.33 26.57 32.67
N ALA A 162 -17.98 27.57 33.26
CA ALA A 162 -18.67 27.40 34.54
C ALA A 162 -19.76 26.31 34.45
N ARG A 163 -20.55 26.31 33.37
CA ARG A 163 -21.57 25.29 33.11
C ARG A 163 -20.96 23.89 32.93
N LEU A 164 -19.99 23.75 32.03
CA LEU A 164 -19.35 22.47 31.73
C LEU A 164 -18.61 21.91 32.96
N GLY A 165 -17.97 22.79 33.71
CA GLY A 165 -17.29 22.44 34.96
C GLY A 165 -18.24 21.91 36.02
N ALA A 166 -19.43 22.50 36.18
CA ALA A 166 -20.45 21.98 37.09
C ALA A 166 -20.95 20.59 36.67
N GLU A 167 -21.17 20.36 35.36
CA GLU A 167 -21.52 19.03 34.83
C GLU A 167 -20.42 17.99 35.14
N LEU A 168 -19.16 18.34 34.88
CA LEU A 168 -18.02 17.45 35.07
C LEU A 168 -17.68 17.22 36.54
N GLN A 169 -17.91 18.20 37.41
CA GLN A 169 -17.74 18.05 38.85
C GLN A 169 -18.63 16.95 39.42
N GLU A 170 -19.90 16.89 38.99
CA GLU A 170 -20.81 15.81 39.38
C GLU A 170 -20.34 14.47 38.81
N ARG A 171 -20.00 14.43 37.51
CA ARG A 171 -19.61 13.19 36.83
C ARG A 171 -18.33 12.57 37.39
N LEU A 172 -17.35 13.40 37.71
CA LEU A 172 -16.03 12.97 38.18
C LEU A 172 -15.94 12.91 39.71
N ARG A 173 -17.06 13.10 40.42
CA ARG A 173 -17.11 13.05 41.88
C ARG A 173 -16.61 11.69 42.38
N GLY A 174 -15.60 11.72 43.24
CA GLY A 174 -14.98 10.52 43.80
C GLY A 174 -14.00 9.81 42.87
N LEU A 175 -13.85 10.26 41.62
CA LEU A 175 -12.83 9.79 40.68
C LEU A 175 -11.58 10.67 40.67
N TRP A 176 -11.74 11.99 40.79
CA TRP A 176 -10.64 12.95 40.83
C TRP A 176 -10.93 14.09 41.80
N PRO A 177 -9.93 14.61 42.54
CA PRO A 177 -10.12 15.77 43.40
C PRO A 177 -10.42 17.01 42.55
N LEU A 178 -11.54 17.70 42.82
CA LEU A 178 -12.00 18.84 42.05
C LEU A 178 -12.40 20.02 42.97
N PRO A 179 -12.17 21.29 42.55
CA PRO A 179 -12.67 22.48 43.23
C PRO A 179 -14.20 22.54 43.31
N GLU A 180 -14.73 23.42 44.17
CA GLU A 180 -16.19 23.64 44.30
C GLU A 180 -16.77 24.49 43.15
N ASP A 181 -16.00 25.47 42.65
CA ASP A 181 -16.43 26.34 41.56
C ASP A 181 -16.24 25.69 40.18
N GLY A 182 -17.27 25.76 39.32
CA GLY A 182 -17.24 25.12 38.00
C GLY A 182 -16.18 25.68 37.06
N ALA A 183 -15.89 26.99 37.08
CA ALA A 183 -14.84 27.54 36.23
C ALA A 183 -13.45 27.09 36.72
N GLU A 184 -13.25 27.01 38.03
CA GLU A 184 -12.04 26.44 38.63
C GLU A 184 -11.87 24.94 38.32
N VAL A 185 -12.97 24.17 38.25
CA VAL A 185 -12.96 22.76 37.83
C VAL A 185 -12.36 22.60 36.44
N VAL A 186 -12.76 23.44 35.48
CA VAL A 186 -12.23 23.39 34.11
C VAL A 186 -10.74 23.67 34.09
N GLU A 187 -10.28 24.74 34.74
CA GLU A 187 -8.85 25.06 34.81
C GLU A 187 -8.05 23.96 35.51
N HIS A 188 -8.59 23.37 36.59
CA HIS A 188 -7.98 22.23 37.27
C HIS A 188 -7.81 21.03 36.35
N LEU A 189 -8.85 20.67 35.59
CA LEU A 189 -8.80 19.59 34.61
C LEU A 189 -7.80 19.87 33.49
N LEU A 190 -7.75 21.08 32.93
CA LEU A 190 -6.80 21.44 31.87
C LEU A 190 -5.34 21.36 32.36
N VAL A 191 -5.06 21.72 33.62
CA VAL A 191 -3.74 21.52 34.24
C VAL A 191 -3.43 20.04 34.43
N ALA A 192 -4.39 19.26 34.94
CA ALA A 192 -4.23 17.82 35.12
C ALA A 192 -4.00 17.08 33.79
N VAL A 193 -4.70 17.45 32.72
CA VAL A 193 -4.47 16.91 31.37
C VAL A 193 -3.07 17.24 30.87
N ALA A 194 -2.53 18.43 31.14
CA ALA A 194 -1.17 18.78 30.75
C ALA A 194 -0.13 17.93 31.49
N ARG A 195 -0.34 17.66 32.79
CA ARG A 195 0.50 16.75 33.61
C ARG A 195 0.40 15.32 33.11
N TRP A 196 -0.82 14.84 32.88
CA TRP A 196 -1.06 13.51 32.31
C TRP A 196 -0.38 13.34 30.95
N CYS A 197 -0.47 14.32 30.05
CA CYS A 197 0.24 14.29 28.78
C CYS A 197 1.76 14.21 28.95
N ARG A 198 2.32 14.91 29.95
CA ARG A 198 3.76 14.89 30.24
C ARG A 198 4.22 13.51 30.69
N VAL A 199 3.43 12.82 31.53
CA VAL A 199 3.70 11.44 31.97
C VAL A 199 3.51 10.46 30.81
N ARG A 200 2.37 10.49 30.11
CA ARG A 200 2.07 9.56 29.00
C ARG A 200 2.96 9.73 27.77
N ALA A 201 3.58 10.89 27.58
CA ALA A 201 4.62 11.04 26.55
C ALA A 201 5.91 10.26 26.86
N ALA A 202 6.21 9.99 28.13
CA ALA A 202 7.34 9.17 28.55
C ALA A 202 6.94 7.70 28.75
N GLU A 203 5.74 7.47 29.28
CA GLU A 203 5.21 6.16 29.65
C GLU A 203 3.81 5.96 29.03
N PRO A 204 3.73 5.54 27.76
CA PRO A 204 2.48 5.58 27.02
C PRO A 204 1.35 4.73 27.61
N GLY A 205 1.65 3.64 28.33
CA GLY A 205 0.63 2.82 29.00
C GLY A 205 -0.59 2.52 28.10
N PRO A 206 -1.82 2.87 28.52
CA PRO A 206 -3.03 2.62 27.73
C PRO A 206 -3.14 3.46 26.44
N VAL A 207 -2.34 4.54 26.30
CA VAL A 207 -2.35 5.42 25.12
C VAL A 207 -1.22 5.11 24.13
N ALA A 208 -0.57 3.94 24.22
CA ALA A 208 0.50 3.53 23.30
C ALA A 208 0.12 3.55 21.79
N GLY A 209 -1.18 3.51 21.47
CA GLY A 209 -1.70 3.61 20.10
C GLY A 209 -2.26 4.98 19.69
N TRP A 210 -2.18 5.99 20.56
CA TRP A 210 -2.78 7.30 20.32
C TRP A 210 -1.91 8.17 19.41
N GLY A 211 -2.50 8.75 18.36
CA GLY A 211 -1.82 9.60 17.39
C GLY A 211 -1.27 10.90 17.98
N ALA A 212 -1.91 11.40 19.05
CA ALA A 212 -1.51 12.58 19.80
C ALA A 212 -0.11 12.43 20.44
N PHE A 213 0.28 11.20 20.80
CA PHE A 213 1.56 10.91 21.43
C PHE A 213 2.59 10.33 20.46
N LYS A 214 2.24 10.17 19.18
CA LYS A 214 3.20 9.73 18.17
C LYS A 214 4.29 10.79 17.96
N VAL A 215 5.52 10.42 18.29
CA VAL A 215 6.74 11.21 18.08
C VAL A 215 7.60 10.52 17.01
N PRO A 216 8.12 11.27 16.02
CA PRO A 216 9.04 10.72 15.03
C PRO A 216 10.32 10.18 15.68
N LYS A 217 10.77 8.98 15.29
CA LYS A 217 11.98 8.39 15.87
C LYS A 217 13.22 8.90 15.13
N PRO A 218 14.36 9.10 15.81
CA PRO A 218 15.62 9.37 15.14
C PRO A 218 16.00 8.20 14.22
N VAL A 219 16.54 8.52 13.06
CA VAL A 219 17.02 7.54 12.10
C VAL A 219 18.51 7.29 12.29
N ASP A 220 18.88 6.04 12.53
CA ASP A 220 20.26 5.56 12.45
C ASP A 220 20.41 4.67 11.21
N TYR A 221 21.12 5.18 10.20
CA TYR A 221 21.35 4.47 8.94
C TYR A 221 22.19 3.20 9.09
N GLY A 222 22.89 3.01 10.22
CA GLY A 222 23.57 1.75 10.55
C GLY A 222 22.67 0.70 11.21
N HIS A 223 21.50 1.12 11.72
CA HIS A 223 20.60 0.28 12.51
C HIS A 223 19.12 0.48 12.10
N LEU A 224 18.85 0.52 10.80
CA LEU A 224 17.48 0.62 10.25
C LEU A 224 16.65 -0.65 10.41
N VAL A 225 17.27 -1.76 10.79
CA VAL A 225 16.64 -3.07 10.94
C VAL A 225 17.09 -3.65 12.27
N ASP A 226 16.13 -3.99 13.13
CA ASP A 226 16.39 -4.72 14.38
C ASP A 226 16.66 -6.20 14.08
N TYR A 227 17.73 -6.75 14.65
CA TYR A 227 18.09 -8.16 14.53
C TYR A 227 18.92 -8.64 15.73
N GLU A 228 18.94 -9.95 15.92
CA GLU A 228 19.68 -10.66 16.96
C GLU A 228 20.61 -11.69 16.30
N ARG A 229 21.82 -11.87 16.88
CA ARG A 229 22.75 -12.94 16.51
C ARG A 229 22.63 -14.06 17.54
N THR A 230 21.78 -15.04 17.25
CA THR A 230 21.42 -16.09 18.21
C THR A 230 22.28 -17.35 18.14
N ARG A 231 23.23 -17.41 17.19
CA ARG A 231 24.17 -18.52 17.01
C ARG A 231 25.62 -18.09 17.25
N PRO A 232 26.21 -18.37 18.42
CA PRO A 232 27.62 -18.07 18.69
C PRO A 232 28.59 -18.85 17.78
N ASP A 233 28.19 -20.04 17.34
CA ASP A 233 28.96 -20.91 16.43
C ASP A 233 28.88 -20.46 14.97
N PHE A 234 27.92 -19.61 14.63
CA PHE A 234 27.73 -19.07 13.29
C PHE A 234 27.40 -17.57 13.37
N PRO A 235 28.40 -16.72 13.64
CA PRO A 235 28.18 -15.30 13.94
C PRO A 235 27.42 -14.56 12.84
N GLU A 236 27.61 -14.91 11.57
CA GLU A 236 26.96 -14.30 10.40
C GLU A 236 25.44 -14.50 10.37
N PHE A 237 24.92 -15.43 11.15
CA PHE A 237 23.51 -15.76 11.24
C PHE A 237 22.75 -14.72 12.08
N MET A 238 21.62 -14.28 11.54
CA MET A 238 20.75 -13.27 12.12
C MET A 238 19.29 -13.71 12.06
N GLU A 239 18.53 -13.34 13.09
CA GLU A 239 17.07 -13.40 13.11
C GLU A 239 16.49 -12.10 13.64
N GLY A 240 15.26 -11.75 13.24
CA GLY A 240 14.58 -10.61 13.86
C GLY A 240 13.95 -10.93 15.22
N PRO A 241 13.52 -9.89 15.95
CA PRO A 241 12.90 -10.03 17.27
C PRO A 241 11.72 -11.00 17.27
N ARG A 242 11.71 -11.93 18.22
CA ARG A 242 10.71 -13.02 18.26
C ARG A 242 9.31 -12.55 18.61
N ASP A 243 9.19 -11.52 19.45
CA ASP A 243 7.94 -10.90 19.87
C ASP A 243 7.22 -10.17 18.73
N ARG A 244 7.90 -9.87 17.63
CA ARG A 244 7.34 -9.22 16.43
C ARG A 244 6.97 -10.19 15.32
N ARG A 245 7.15 -11.51 15.52
CA ARG A 245 6.84 -12.51 14.48
C ARG A 245 5.33 -12.63 14.28
N ARG A 246 4.93 -12.68 13.01
CA ARG A 246 3.57 -12.89 12.54
C ARG A 246 3.29 -14.38 12.37
N ARG A 247 2.02 -14.75 12.53
CA ARG A 247 1.53 -16.11 12.29
C ARG A 247 0.91 -16.22 10.90
N ARG A 248 1.73 -16.02 9.87
CA ARG A 248 1.26 -16.05 8.47
C ARG A 248 0.74 -17.45 8.10
N ASP A 249 -0.48 -17.48 7.60
CA ASP A 249 -1.11 -18.65 6.98
C ASP A 249 -1.35 -18.39 5.49
N GLY A 250 -0.58 -19.06 4.64
CA GLY A 250 -0.76 -19.05 3.19
C GLY A 250 -0.46 -17.70 2.52
N PHE A 251 -1.35 -17.30 1.61
CA PHE A 251 -1.09 -16.27 0.60
C PHE A 251 -2.14 -15.15 0.57
N LYS A 252 -2.80 -14.90 1.70
CA LYS A 252 -3.59 -13.68 1.91
C LYS A 252 -2.68 -12.45 1.96
N LEU A 253 -3.26 -11.26 1.76
CA LEU A 253 -2.52 -9.99 1.90
C LEU A 253 -1.95 -9.88 3.33
N THR A 254 -0.61 -9.86 3.45
CA THR A 254 0.08 -9.93 4.76
C THR A 254 0.27 -8.57 5.43
N ASP A 255 0.15 -7.48 4.68
CA ASP A 255 0.28 -6.12 5.22
C ASP A 255 -0.96 -5.32 4.88
N ARG A 256 -1.91 -5.32 5.82
CA ARG A 256 -3.05 -4.42 5.73
C ARG A 256 -2.53 -2.99 5.94
N ARG A 257 -2.90 -2.12 5.00
CA ARG A 257 -2.53 -0.70 4.97
C ARG A 257 -2.87 0.00 6.29
N TYR A 258 -2.30 1.18 6.50
CA TYR A 258 -2.64 2.02 7.65
C TYR A 258 -4.15 2.26 7.77
N SER A 259 -4.64 2.30 9.01
CA SER A 259 -5.98 2.79 9.31
C SER A 259 -6.12 4.27 8.96
N GLU A 260 -7.35 4.77 8.88
CA GLU A 260 -7.61 6.19 8.59
C GLU A 260 -6.88 7.12 9.58
N LYS A 261 -6.98 6.82 10.89
CA LYS A 261 -6.27 7.57 11.93
C LYS A 261 -4.76 7.55 11.74
N GLN A 262 -4.17 6.41 11.38
CA GLN A 262 -2.74 6.29 11.15
C GLN A 262 -2.28 7.10 9.94
N VAL A 263 -3.06 7.10 8.85
CA VAL A 263 -2.78 7.91 7.66
C VAL A 263 -2.89 9.40 7.99
N LEU A 264 -3.95 9.82 8.67
CA LEU A 264 -4.15 11.22 9.04
C LEU A 264 -3.08 11.71 10.03
N SER A 265 -2.53 10.83 10.87
CA SER A 265 -1.36 11.16 11.68
C SER A 265 -0.11 11.42 10.84
N GLU A 266 0.05 10.78 9.67
CA GLU A 266 1.14 11.09 8.72
C GLU A 266 0.87 12.40 7.96
N VAL A 267 -0.39 12.67 7.61
CA VAL A 267 -0.81 13.95 7.01
C VAL A 267 -0.54 15.11 7.96
N ASP A 268 -0.91 14.99 9.25
CA ASP A 268 -0.61 15.98 10.31
C ASP A 268 0.89 16.16 10.52
N TYR A 269 1.67 15.07 10.42
CA TYR A 269 3.13 15.15 10.55
C TYR A 269 3.79 15.88 9.36
N CYS A 270 3.15 15.88 8.19
CA CYS A 270 3.63 16.59 7.01
C CYS A 270 3.53 18.11 7.20
N VAL A 271 4.62 18.84 6.91
CA VAL A 271 4.65 20.31 7.03
C VAL A 271 4.19 21.04 5.76
N LEU A 272 3.58 20.31 4.82
CA LEU A 272 2.99 20.81 3.57
C LEU A 272 3.92 21.78 2.81
N CYS A 273 5.05 21.26 2.33
CA CYS A 273 6.19 22.07 1.86
C CYS A 273 5.92 22.90 0.59
N HIS A 274 4.88 22.59 -0.19
CA HIS A 274 4.56 23.29 -1.44
C HIS A 274 4.32 24.80 -1.22
N ASN A 275 3.76 25.19 -0.07
CA ASN A 275 3.48 26.58 0.30
C ASN A 275 4.70 27.50 0.36
N ARG A 276 5.91 26.91 0.36
CA ARG A 276 7.20 27.62 0.41
C ARG A 276 8.11 27.25 -0.76
N ASN A 277 7.61 26.47 -1.73
CA ASN A 277 8.40 25.90 -2.83
C ASN A 277 9.62 25.10 -2.32
N LYS A 278 9.41 24.28 -1.27
CA LYS A 278 10.45 23.48 -0.58
C LYS A 278 10.08 22.00 -0.48
N ASP A 279 9.20 21.55 -1.36
CA ASP A 279 8.69 20.19 -1.50
C ASP A 279 9.77 19.23 -1.99
N SER A 280 10.72 18.87 -1.12
CA SER A 280 11.81 17.93 -1.45
C SER A 280 11.32 16.52 -1.76
N CYS A 281 10.16 16.11 -1.25
CA CYS A 281 9.55 14.83 -1.60
C CYS A 281 9.17 14.75 -3.08
N THR A 282 8.91 15.88 -3.74
CA THR A 282 8.64 15.98 -5.17
C THR A 282 9.92 16.32 -5.93
N LYS A 283 10.59 17.42 -5.57
CA LYS A 283 11.69 18.03 -6.35
C LYS A 283 13.10 17.56 -5.98
N GLY A 284 13.20 16.72 -4.95
CA GLY A 284 14.46 16.26 -4.38
C GLY A 284 15.12 17.24 -3.41
N VAL A 285 16.15 16.75 -2.71
CA VAL A 285 16.99 17.53 -1.80
C VAL A 285 18.22 18.00 -2.56
N ARG A 286 18.51 19.30 -2.51
CA ARG A 286 19.72 19.88 -3.11
C ARG A 286 20.79 20.17 -2.06
N ASP A 287 22.03 19.92 -2.40
CA ASP A 287 23.18 20.31 -1.57
C ASP A 287 23.54 21.79 -1.77
N LYS A 288 24.60 22.24 -1.09
CA LYS A 288 25.09 23.63 -1.17
C LYS A 288 25.58 24.03 -2.57
N SER A 289 25.89 23.06 -3.43
CA SER A 289 26.29 23.28 -4.83
C SER A 289 25.09 23.28 -5.80
N GLY A 290 23.88 23.00 -5.30
CA GLY A 290 22.66 22.92 -6.11
C GLY A 290 22.42 21.56 -6.77
N GLN A 291 23.31 20.58 -6.55
CA GLN A 291 23.17 19.21 -7.06
C GLN A 291 22.25 18.37 -6.17
N ILE A 292 21.69 17.30 -6.72
CA ILE A 292 20.90 16.35 -5.94
C ILE A 292 21.79 15.70 -4.86
N ALA A 293 21.40 15.90 -3.62
CA ALA A 293 22.09 15.37 -2.46
C ALA A 293 22.03 13.84 -2.41
N THR A 294 22.96 13.24 -1.68
CA THR A 294 23.02 11.79 -1.45
C THR A 294 22.99 11.53 0.05
N ASN A 295 22.17 10.57 0.49
CA ASN A 295 22.06 10.22 1.91
C ASN A 295 23.22 9.29 2.36
N PRO A 296 23.36 8.98 3.66
CA PRO A 296 24.42 8.10 4.18
C PRO A 296 24.46 6.69 3.57
N LEU A 297 23.34 6.19 3.01
CA LEU A 297 23.27 4.90 2.31
C LEU A 297 23.74 4.99 0.84
N GLY A 298 24.20 6.16 0.39
CA GLY A 298 24.63 6.40 -0.99
C GLY A 298 23.47 6.51 -1.99
N ILE A 299 22.25 6.84 -1.52
CA ILE A 299 21.07 7.01 -2.38
C ILE A 299 20.87 8.48 -2.72
N LYS A 300 20.67 8.77 -4.02
CA LYS A 300 20.33 10.12 -4.49
C LYS A 300 18.93 10.49 -4.04
N LEU A 301 18.78 11.66 -3.45
CA LEU A 301 17.54 12.19 -2.91
C LEU A 301 16.80 13.00 -3.99
N ALA A 302 16.38 12.33 -5.06
CA ALA A 302 15.80 13.00 -6.24
C ALA A 302 14.33 13.42 -6.08
N GLY A 303 13.61 12.88 -5.10
CA GLY A 303 12.16 13.06 -4.97
C GLY A 303 11.38 12.01 -5.75
N CYS A 304 10.08 12.24 -5.90
CA CYS A 304 9.19 11.38 -6.68
C CYS A 304 9.63 11.37 -8.16
N PRO A 305 9.88 10.21 -8.77
CA PRO A 305 10.25 10.13 -10.18
C PRO A 305 9.19 10.66 -11.17
N LEU A 306 7.96 10.86 -10.69
CA LEU A 306 6.83 11.38 -11.47
C LEU A 306 6.61 12.88 -11.26
N ASP A 307 7.40 13.54 -10.40
CA ASP A 307 7.17 14.92 -9.96
C ASP A 307 5.75 15.14 -9.40
N GLU A 308 5.21 14.12 -8.73
CA GLU A 308 3.84 14.12 -8.19
C GLU A 308 3.62 15.23 -7.15
N LYS A 309 2.43 15.86 -7.20
CA LYS A 309 1.97 16.95 -6.30
C LYS A 309 1.59 16.44 -4.91
N ILE A 310 2.60 15.94 -4.19
CA ILE A 310 2.42 15.22 -2.92
C ILE A 310 1.85 16.12 -1.82
N SER A 311 2.42 17.31 -1.60
CA SER A 311 1.99 18.15 -0.49
C SER A 311 0.59 18.72 -0.72
N GLU A 312 0.23 18.98 -1.97
CA GLU A 312 -1.08 19.43 -2.40
C GLU A 312 -2.13 18.33 -2.24
N MET A 313 -1.79 17.09 -2.60
CA MET A 313 -2.60 15.90 -2.31
C MET A 313 -2.84 15.75 -0.81
N HIS A 314 -1.80 15.87 0.03
CA HIS A 314 -1.94 15.78 1.48
C HIS A 314 -2.87 16.87 2.04
N THR A 315 -2.80 18.10 1.50
CA THR A 315 -3.70 19.20 1.89
C THR A 315 -5.16 18.83 1.64
N LEU A 316 -5.51 18.37 0.44
CA LEU A 316 -6.90 18.00 0.14
C LEU A 316 -7.36 16.77 0.93
N HIS A 317 -6.50 15.75 1.09
CA HIS A 317 -6.86 14.57 1.90
C HIS A 317 -7.10 14.96 3.37
N GLY A 318 -6.24 15.79 3.96
CA GLY A 318 -6.42 16.29 5.33
C GLY A 318 -7.65 17.17 5.51
N GLU A 319 -8.13 17.85 4.45
CA GLU A 319 -9.40 18.57 4.44
C GLU A 319 -10.64 17.65 4.30
N GLY A 320 -10.42 16.34 4.13
CA GLY A 320 -11.46 15.35 3.88
C GLY A 320 -11.95 15.32 2.43
N ASP A 321 -11.14 15.76 1.47
CA ASP A 321 -11.45 15.76 0.03
C ASP A 321 -10.59 14.76 -0.77
N PRO A 322 -10.84 13.43 -0.63
CA PRO A 322 -10.07 12.41 -1.35
C PRO A 322 -10.30 12.44 -2.87
N ILE A 323 -11.47 12.88 -3.36
CA ILE A 323 -11.71 13.01 -4.81
C ILE A 323 -10.82 14.12 -5.39
N GLY A 324 -10.75 15.27 -4.72
CA GLY A 324 -9.85 16.35 -5.12
C GLY A 324 -8.38 15.94 -5.03
N ALA A 325 -8.00 15.22 -3.98
CA ALA A 325 -6.65 14.68 -3.82
C ALA A 325 -6.28 13.72 -4.97
N LEU A 326 -7.18 12.78 -5.32
CA LEU A 326 -6.97 11.87 -6.45
C LEU A 326 -6.86 12.61 -7.78
N ALA A 327 -7.65 13.66 -7.99
CA ALA A 327 -7.57 14.48 -9.19
C ALA A 327 -6.20 15.17 -9.33
N LEU A 328 -5.56 15.56 -8.23
CA LEU A 328 -4.17 16.07 -8.26
C LEU A 328 -3.16 14.97 -8.58
N ILE A 329 -3.26 13.82 -7.92
CA ILE A 329 -2.37 12.66 -8.21
C ILE A 329 -2.42 12.31 -9.70
N ALA A 330 -3.64 12.21 -10.26
CA ALA A 330 -3.87 11.78 -11.64
C ALA A 330 -3.32 12.74 -12.71
N ILE A 331 -2.86 13.95 -12.34
CA ILE A 331 -2.15 14.85 -13.28
C ILE A 331 -0.84 14.21 -13.71
N ASP A 332 -0.07 13.75 -12.72
CA ASP A 332 1.29 13.24 -12.90
C ASP A 332 1.32 11.71 -12.94
N ASN A 333 0.41 11.06 -12.20
CA ASN A 333 0.32 9.61 -12.04
C ASN A 333 -1.13 9.09 -12.29
N PRO A 334 -1.59 9.03 -13.55
CA PRO A 334 -2.92 8.49 -13.86
C PRO A 334 -3.05 7.00 -13.54
N MET A 335 -1.93 6.29 -13.35
CA MET A 335 -1.86 4.87 -12.99
C MET A 335 -1.54 4.69 -11.49
N VAL A 336 -2.00 5.58 -10.61
CA VAL A 336 -1.77 5.51 -9.15
C VAL A 336 -2.08 4.16 -8.51
N ALA A 337 -3.01 3.39 -9.08
CA ALA A 337 -3.26 2.01 -8.68
C ALA A 337 -2.02 1.08 -8.78
N GLY A 338 -0.98 1.47 -9.52
CA GLY A 338 0.27 0.74 -9.67
C GLY A 338 1.42 1.23 -8.77
N THR A 339 1.21 2.27 -7.95
CA THR A 339 2.20 2.87 -7.05
C THR A 339 1.74 2.79 -5.59
N GLY A 340 2.34 3.58 -4.69
CA GLY A 340 1.94 3.64 -3.29
C GLY A 340 2.57 2.57 -2.39
N HIS A 341 1.84 2.26 -1.32
CA HIS A 341 2.29 1.45 -0.19
C HIS A 341 2.87 0.11 -0.66
N ARG A 342 4.09 -0.19 -0.19
CA ARG A 342 4.90 -1.37 -0.57
C ARG A 342 5.37 -1.41 -2.04
N ILE A 343 5.21 -0.35 -2.82
CA ILE A 343 5.74 -0.27 -4.19
C ILE A 343 6.86 0.76 -4.33
N CYS A 344 6.58 2.03 -4.01
CA CYS A 344 7.53 3.13 -4.16
C CYS A 344 7.81 3.80 -2.81
N ASN A 345 8.99 4.41 -2.67
CA ASN A 345 9.37 5.14 -1.45
C ASN A 345 10.41 6.26 -1.67
N ASP A 346 10.68 6.66 -2.92
CA ASP A 346 11.70 7.69 -3.20
C ASP A 346 11.30 9.08 -2.68
N CYS A 347 9.99 9.37 -2.66
CA CYS A 347 9.43 10.54 -2.00
C CYS A 347 9.69 10.57 -0.49
N MET A 348 9.62 9.40 0.18
CA MET A 348 9.95 9.27 1.61
C MET A 348 11.43 9.54 1.86
N LYS A 349 12.31 8.93 1.04
CA LYS A 349 13.76 9.11 1.16
C LYS A 349 14.17 10.58 1.00
N ALA A 350 13.49 11.32 0.13
CA ALA A 350 13.75 12.74 -0.11
C ALA A 350 12.97 13.70 0.79
N CYS A 351 12.12 13.20 1.70
CA CYS A 351 11.39 14.02 2.67
C CYS A 351 12.35 14.94 3.45
N ILE A 352 11.91 16.14 3.86
CA ILE A 352 12.79 17.05 4.62
C ILE A 352 13.31 16.43 5.94
N TYR A 353 12.60 15.43 6.47
CA TYR A 353 13.00 14.67 7.65
C TYR A 353 14.09 13.66 7.30
N GLN A 354 15.34 14.12 7.34
CA GLN A 354 16.52 13.30 7.02
C GLN A 354 17.19 12.66 8.24
N LYS A 355 16.80 13.11 9.45
CA LYS A 355 17.33 12.66 10.75
C LYS A 355 16.30 11.93 11.61
N TYR A 356 15.05 11.91 11.15
CA TYR A 356 13.92 11.28 11.80
C TYR A 356 13.15 10.50 10.75
N ASP A 357 12.28 9.59 11.17
CA ASP A 357 11.42 8.84 10.27
C ASP A 357 10.70 9.81 9.30
N PRO A 358 10.73 9.55 7.99
CA PRO A 358 10.05 10.41 7.03
C PRO A 358 8.53 10.23 7.11
N VAL A 359 7.79 11.20 6.56
CA VAL A 359 6.35 11.03 6.33
C VAL A 359 6.13 9.82 5.42
N ASN A 360 5.23 8.91 5.80
CA ASN A 360 4.89 7.75 4.99
C ASN A 360 3.91 8.12 3.86
N ILE A 361 4.43 8.84 2.86
CA ILE A 361 3.69 9.30 1.67
C ILE A 361 2.99 8.17 0.90
N PRO A 362 3.61 7.00 0.65
CA PRO A 362 2.97 5.89 -0.06
C PRO A 362 1.70 5.37 0.62
N GLN A 363 1.64 5.36 1.97
CA GLN A 363 0.41 5.03 2.70
C GLN A 363 -0.70 6.05 2.44
N ILE A 364 -0.36 7.34 2.38
CA ILE A 364 -1.32 8.42 2.10
C ILE A 364 -1.84 8.32 0.65
N GLU A 365 -0.94 8.18 -0.33
CA GLU A 365 -1.30 7.99 -1.75
C GLU A 365 -2.27 6.82 -1.95
N THR A 366 -1.96 5.68 -1.31
CA THR A 366 -2.82 4.49 -1.41
C THR A 366 -4.14 4.67 -0.69
N ARG A 367 -4.15 5.42 0.43
CA ARG A 367 -5.38 5.72 1.16
C ARG A 367 -6.31 6.59 0.33
N VAL A 368 -5.80 7.62 -0.33
CA VAL A 368 -6.59 8.47 -1.25
C VAL A 368 -7.26 7.61 -2.33
N LEU A 369 -6.51 6.70 -2.96
CA LEU A 369 -7.08 5.77 -3.94
C LEU A 369 -8.19 4.89 -3.35
N VAL A 370 -7.94 4.27 -2.20
CA VAL A 370 -8.89 3.37 -1.54
C VAL A 370 -10.15 4.10 -1.07
N ASP A 371 -10.01 5.33 -0.57
CA ASP A 371 -11.11 6.20 -0.17
C ASP A 371 -12.03 6.49 -1.35
N VAL A 372 -11.47 6.86 -2.51
CA VAL A 372 -12.27 7.10 -3.71
C VAL A 372 -12.90 5.81 -4.23
N LEU A 373 -12.15 4.70 -4.30
CA LEU A 373 -12.71 3.40 -4.72
C LEU A 373 -13.82 2.88 -3.79
N GLY A 374 -13.84 3.35 -2.53
CA GLY A 374 -14.85 3.01 -1.54
C GLY A 374 -16.20 3.71 -1.75
N LEU A 375 -16.21 4.83 -2.45
CA LEU A 375 -17.43 5.56 -2.80
C LEU A 375 -18.24 4.78 -3.85
N ARG A 376 -19.55 5.00 -3.86
CA ARG A 376 -20.40 4.60 -4.98
C ARG A 376 -19.91 5.29 -6.25
N TRP A 377 -19.79 4.53 -7.34
CA TRP A 377 -19.17 4.94 -8.60
C TRP A 377 -17.70 5.37 -8.49
N GLY A 378 -17.00 5.05 -7.40
CA GLY A 378 -15.61 5.42 -7.17
C GLY A 378 -14.64 5.00 -8.28
N MET A 379 -14.80 3.76 -8.79
CA MET A 379 -14.05 3.27 -9.95
C MET A 379 -14.32 4.12 -11.21
N GLU A 380 -15.56 4.58 -11.40
CA GLU A 380 -15.95 5.39 -12.55
C GLU A 380 -15.44 6.83 -12.44
N ILE A 381 -15.40 7.39 -11.23
CA ILE A 381 -14.78 8.68 -10.94
C ILE A 381 -13.28 8.61 -11.23
N TYR A 382 -12.58 7.61 -10.71
CA TYR A 382 -11.16 7.43 -11.02
C TYR A 382 -10.92 7.22 -12.51
N SER A 383 -11.68 6.33 -13.15
CA SER A 383 -11.63 6.09 -14.60
C SER A 383 -11.83 7.36 -15.40
N LEU A 384 -12.79 8.19 -15.01
CA LEU A 384 -13.04 9.48 -15.64
C LEU A 384 -11.84 10.41 -15.44
N LEU A 385 -11.30 10.55 -14.23
CA LEU A 385 -10.14 11.41 -13.95
C LEU A 385 -8.88 11.05 -14.76
N THR A 386 -8.73 9.80 -15.20
CA THR A 386 -7.63 9.44 -16.12
C THR A 386 -7.86 9.90 -17.57
N ARG A 387 -9.10 10.22 -17.96
CA ARG A 387 -9.45 10.66 -19.32
C ARG A 387 -9.74 12.15 -19.35
N TRP A 388 -10.53 12.62 -18.39
CA TRP A 388 -10.90 14.01 -18.20
C TRP A 388 -10.43 14.50 -16.83
N ASN A 389 -9.46 15.40 -16.85
CA ASN A 389 -8.99 16.09 -15.67
C ASN A 389 -8.70 17.55 -16.02
N PRO A 390 -9.58 18.49 -15.64
CA PRO A 390 -9.41 19.90 -16.00
C PRO A 390 -8.12 20.50 -15.42
N LEU A 391 -7.63 19.96 -14.30
CA LEU A 391 -6.39 20.39 -13.64
C LEU A 391 -5.15 20.04 -14.48
N ASN A 392 -5.23 19.01 -15.34
CA ASN A 392 -4.17 18.70 -16.29
C ASN A 392 -4.18 19.71 -17.45
N ARG A 393 -3.39 20.79 -17.31
CA ARG A 393 -3.23 21.83 -18.33
C ARG A 393 -2.78 21.27 -19.68
N ARG A 394 -1.88 20.28 -19.67
CA ARG A 394 -1.30 19.72 -20.90
C ARG A 394 -2.30 18.89 -21.69
N ARG A 395 -3.05 18.03 -21.00
CA ARG A 395 -3.98 17.08 -21.62
C ARG A 395 -5.24 16.92 -20.76
N PRO A 396 -6.15 17.91 -20.76
CA PRO A 396 -7.38 17.85 -19.97
C PRO A 396 -8.38 16.81 -20.45
N VAL A 397 -8.39 16.56 -21.75
CA VAL A 397 -9.22 15.58 -22.46
C VAL A 397 -8.33 14.86 -23.46
N PRO A 398 -8.59 13.57 -23.79
CA PRO A 398 -7.84 12.87 -24.81
C PRO A 398 -8.03 13.54 -26.18
N LEU A 399 -7.06 13.39 -27.07
CA LEU A 399 -7.22 13.74 -28.48
C LEU A 399 -8.10 12.70 -29.20
N PRO A 400 -8.84 13.10 -30.25
CA PRO A 400 -9.49 12.15 -31.15
C PRO A 400 -8.48 11.19 -31.79
N TYR A 401 -8.95 10.01 -32.19
CA TYR A 401 -8.11 9.04 -32.88
C TYR A 401 -7.51 9.64 -34.16
N ASN A 402 -6.18 9.57 -34.29
CA ASN A 402 -5.41 10.24 -35.34
C ASN A 402 -5.13 9.33 -36.55
N GLY A 403 -5.65 8.10 -36.57
CA GLY A 403 -5.42 7.13 -37.64
C GLY A 403 -4.16 6.27 -37.50
N LYS A 404 -3.36 6.47 -36.44
CA LYS A 404 -2.10 5.75 -36.21
C LYS A 404 -2.22 4.72 -35.09
N ASN A 405 -1.63 3.54 -35.31
CA ASN A 405 -1.66 2.42 -34.39
C ASN A 405 -0.27 2.07 -33.85
N VAL A 406 -0.19 1.81 -32.54
CA VAL A 406 1.04 1.42 -31.86
C VAL A 406 0.89 0.02 -31.27
N LEU A 407 1.85 -0.85 -31.56
CA LEU A 407 2.02 -2.14 -30.87
C LEU A 407 2.83 -1.94 -29.60
N VAL A 408 2.23 -2.17 -28.43
CA VAL A 408 2.93 -2.16 -27.14
C VAL A 408 3.27 -3.59 -26.73
N VAL A 409 4.56 -3.88 -26.53
CA VAL A 409 5.04 -5.22 -26.21
C VAL A 409 5.37 -5.31 -24.73
N GLY A 410 4.55 -6.06 -23.98
CA GLY A 410 4.63 -6.23 -22.53
C GLY A 410 3.64 -5.33 -21.80
N LEU A 411 2.87 -5.90 -20.88
CA LEU A 411 1.83 -5.24 -20.08
C LEU A 411 2.22 -5.14 -18.59
N GLY A 412 3.51 -4.95 -18.33
CA GLY A 412 4.02 -4.47 -17.05
C GLY A 412 3.82 -2.95 -16.86
N PRO A 413 4.35 -2.37 -15.76
CA PRO A 413 4.17 -0.95 -15.44
C PRO A 413 4.48 0.03 -16.57
N ALA A 414 5.61 -0.16 -17.26
CA ALA A 414 5.95 0.67 -18.41
C ALA A 414 4.92 0.54 -19.54
N GLY A 415 4.45 -0.67 -19.84
CA GLY A 415 3.56 -0.95 -20.97
C GLY A 415 2.15 -0.42 -20.78
N TYR A 416 1.51 -0.72 -19.64
CA TYR A 416 0.16 -0.24 -19.36
C TYR A 416 0.12 1.30 -19.19
N THR A 417 1.20 1.89 -18.66
CA THR A 417 1.29 3.36 -18.50
C THR A 417 1.53 4.04 -19.84
N LEU A 418 2.41 3.49 -20.68
CA LEU A 418 2.62 4.01 -22.04
C LEU A 418 1.34 3.92 -22.88
N ALA A 419 0.62 2.80 -22.79
CA ALA A 419 -0.67 2.64 -23.46
C ALA A 419 -1.66 3.74 -23.07
N HIS A 420 -1.75 4.08 -21.78
CA HIS A 420 -2.58 5.17 -21.31
C HIS A 420 -2.24 6.51 -21.99
N TYR A 421 -0.96 6.90 -22.00
CA TYR A 421 -0.53 8.17 -22.59
C TYR A 421 -0.73 8.20 -24.11
N LEU A 422 -0.40 7.12 -24.82
CA LEU A 422 -0.61 7.01 -26.27
C LEU A 422 -2.09 7.16 -26.64
N LEU A 423 -2.98 6.49 -25.91
CA LEU A 423 -4.42 6.64 -26.08
C LEU A 423 -4.89 8.08 -25.79
N GLY A 424 -4.27 8.77 -24.83
CA GLY A 424 -4.52 10.18 -24.53
C GLY A 424 -4.08 11.14 -25.64
N GLU A 425 -3.02 10.78 -26.37
CA GLU A 425 -2.51 11.50 -27.55
C GLU A 425 -3.22 11.09 -28.86
N GLY A 426 -4.29 10.29 -28.79
CA GLY A 426 -5.12 9.93 -29.94
C GLY A 426 -4.60 8.76 -30.77
N PHE A 427 -3.67 7.95 -30.26
CA PHE A 427 -3.23 6.73 -30.94
C PHE A 427 -4.16 5.55 -30.64
N GLY A 428 -4.28 4.64 -31.60
CA GLY A 428 -4.79 3.30 -31.37
C GLY A 428 -3.69 2.44 -30.77
N VAL A 429 -4.03 1.61 -29.79
CA VAL A 429 -3.05 0.78 -29.09
C VAL A 429 -3.51 -0.67 -29.08
N VAL A 430 -2.66 -1.54 -29.62
CA VAL A 430 -2.75 -2.97 -29.40
C VAL A 430 -1.58 -3.36 -28.53
N ALA A 431 -1.85 -4.00 -27.41
CA ALA A 431 -0.83 -4.50 -26.51
C ALA A 431 -0.76 -6.03 -26.56
N ILE A 432 0.45 -6.57 -26.51
CA ILE A 432 0.69 -8.01 -26.43
C ILE A 432 1.52 -8.35 -25.20
N ASP A 433 1.26 -9.50 -24.58
CA ASP A 433 2.10 -10.05 -23.52
C ASP A 433 2.37 -11.54 -23.77
N GLY A 434 3.55 -12.00 -23.36
CA GLY A 434 3.93 -13.40 -23.45
C GLY A 434 3.16 -14.27 -22.45
N LEU A 435 2.70 -13.69 -21.34
CA LEU A 435 1.84 -14.37 -20.38
C LEU A 435 0.42 -14.50 -20.92
N LYS A 436 -0.24 -15.61 -20.56
CA LYS A 436 -1.68 -15.76 -20.81
C LYS A 436 -2.41 -14.70 -19.99
N ILE A 437 -3.16 -13.85 -20.68
CA ILE A 437 -4.00 -12.84 -20.05
C ILE A 437 -5.38 -13.48 -19.87
N GLU A 438 -5.82 -13.63 -18.62
CA GLU A 438 -7.16 -14.14 -18.32
C GLU A 438 -8.22 -13.07 -18.63
N PRO A 439 -9.43 -13.50 -19.04
CA PRO A 439 -10.55 -12.60 -19.20
C PRO A 439 -10.97 -12.02 -17.85
N LEU A 440 -11.50 -10.79 -17.89
CA LEU A 440 -12.20 -10.22 -16.75
C LEU A 440 -13.51 -10.97 -16.50
N GLU A 441 -14.03 -10.87 -15.28
CA GLU A 441 -15.35 -11.37 -14.92
C GLU A 441 -16.42 -10.81 -15.88
N PRO A 442 -17.42 -11.59 -16.30
CA PRO A 442 -18.42 -11.15 -17.29
C PRO A 442 -19.11 -9.83 -16.95
N GLU A 443 -19.30 -9.52 -15.66
CA GLU A 443 -19.89 -8.29 -15.16
C GLU A 443 -19.01 -7.06 -15.38
N LEU A 444 -17.69 -7.27 -15.45
CA LEU A 444 -16.67 -6.22 -15.61
C LEU A 444 -16.14 -6.12 -17.04
N ALA A 445 -16.20 -7.21 -17.79
CA ALA A 445 -15.76 -7.32 -19.17
C ALA A 445 -16.67 -6.54 -20.13
N ARG A 446 -16.16 -6.36 -21.37
CA ARG A 446 -17.01 -5.93 -22.47
C ARG A 446 -17.85 -7.09 -22.99
N ASP A 447 -19.09 -6.80 -23.38
CA ASP A 447 -19.90 -7.73 -24.16
C ASP A 447 -19.40 -7.83 -25.61
N GLU A 448 -20.02 -8.71 -26.39
CA GLU A 448 -19.72 -8.94 -27.81
C GLU A 448 -19.89 -7.69 -28.69
N ASN A 449 -20.71 -6.73 -28.26
CA ASN A 449 -20.95 -5.46 -28.93
C ASN A 449 -19.97 -4.36 -28.45
N GLY A 450 -19.09 -4.69 -27.50
CA GLY A 450 -18.12 -3.77 -26.92
C GLY A 450 -18.67 -2.89 -25.79
N ASN A 451 -19.91 -3.09 -25.35
CA ASN A 451 -20.50 -2.36 -24.21
C ASN A 451 -20.01 -2.96 -22.89
N PHE A 452 -20.08 -2.19 -21.81
CA PHE A 452 -19.72 -2.65 -20.47
C PHE A 452 -20.62 -1.95 -19.44
N LYS A 453 -20.73 -2.56 -18.25
CA LYS A 453 -21.52 -2.01 -17.15
C LYS A 453 -20.63 -1.12 -16.26
N PRO A 454 -21.14 0.03 -15.78
CA PRO A 454 -20.46 0.81 -14.77
C PRO A 454 -20.37 0.02 -13.45
N VAL A 455 -19.29 0.23 -12.70
CA VAL A 455 -19.03 -0.41 -11.41
C VAL A 455 -19.59 0.47 -10.29
N GLU A 456 -20.67 0.02 -9.66
CA GLU A 456 -21.32 0.78 -8.58
C GLU A 456 -20.49 0.79 -7.31
N ARG A 457 -20.00 -0.38 -6.85
CA ARG A 457 -19.06 -0.48 -5.73
C ARG A 457 -17.89 -1.37 -6.13
N PHE A 458 -16.67 -0.84 -6.10
CA PHE A 458 -15.50 -1.59 -6.53
C PHE A 458 -15.19 -2.76 -5.61
N PHE A 459 -15.36 -2.57 -4.30
CA PHE A 459 -15.04 -3.59 -3.30
C PHE A 459 -15.96 -4.82 -3.35
N ASP A 460 -17.08 -4.78 -4.06
CA ASP A 460 -17.90 -5.98 -4.35
C ASP A 460 -17.14 -7.00 -5.23
N TYR A 461 -16.12 -6.54 -5.97
CA TYR A 461 -15.25 -7.36 -6.82
C TYR A 461 -13.87 -7.61 -6.20
N TYR A 462 -13.67 -7.19 -4.95
CA TYR A 462 -12.45 -7.45 -4.20
C TYR A 462 -12.34 -8.92 -3.86
N GLN A 463 -11.15 -9.48 -4.02
CA GLN A 463 -10.88 -10.88 -3.68
C GLN A 463 -9.62 -10.95 -2.85
N GLU A 464 -9.61 -11.82 -1.83
CA GLU A 464 -8.37 -12.15 -1.14
C GLU A 464 -7.37 -12.78 -2.14
N LEU A 465 -6.07 -12.53 -1.91
CA LEU A 465 -5.05 -12.80 -2.93
C LEU A 465 -4.84 -14.31 -3.20
N ASP A 466 -5.11 -15.16 -2.22
CA ASP A 466 -5.08 -16.61 -2.35
C ASP A 466 -6.26 -17.16 -3.16
N GLU A 467 -7.36 -16.42 -3.24
CA GLU A 467 -8.56 -16.76 -4.02
C GLU A 467 -8.55 -16.12 -5.42
N ARG A 468 -8.11 -14.87 -5.53
CA ARG A 468 -8.09 -14.05 -6.76
C ARG A 468 -7.49 -14.79 -7.97
N PRO A 469 -8.15 -14.83 -9.13
CA PRO A 469 -7.57 -15.45 -10.33
C PRO A 469 -6.29 -14.74 -10.74
N LEU A 470 -5.37 -15.49 -11.34
CA LEU A 470 -4.09 -14.97 -11.83
C LEU A 470 -4.36 -14.34 -13.20
N MET A 471 -4.38 -13.02 -13.28
CA MET A 471 -4.88 -12.32 -14.46
C MET A 471 -3.89 -12.32 -15.62
N GLY A 472 -2.60 -12.60 -15.36
CA GLY A 472 -1.53 -12.51 -16.34
C GLY A 472 -1.30 -11.12 -16.92
N PHE A 473 -1.81 -10.09 -16.24
CA PHE A 473 -1.70 -8.67 -16.59
C PHE A 473 -0.97 -7.94 -15.45
N GLY A 474 -0.05 -7.02 -15.77
CA GLY A 474 0.73 -6.26 -14.78
C GLY A 474 2.22 -6.62 -14.72
N GLY A 475 2.67 -7.60 -15.50
CA GLY A 475 4.07 -8.03 -15.53
C GLY A 475 4.57 -8.42 -14.13
N VAL A 476 5.74 -7.88 -13.72
CA VAL A 476 6.34 -8.19 -12.42
C VAL A 476 5.42 -7.87 -11.23
N ALA A 477 4.46 -6.97 -11.36
CA ALA A 477 3.48 -6.69 -10.31
C ALA A 477 2.51 -7.87 -10.08
N GLU A 478 2.26 -8.70 -11.10
CA GLU A 478 1.41 -9.89 -11.00
C GLU A 478 2.21 -11.12 -10.57
N TYR A 479 3.35 -11.39 -11.22
CA TYR A 479 4.10 -12.64 -11.03
C TYR A 479 5.32 -12.55 -10.12
N GLY A 480 5.81 -11.34 -9.85
CA GLY A 480 7.04 -11.11 -9.10
C GLY A 480 6.78 -10.62 -7.69
N ILE A 481 6.05 -9.51 -7.57
CA ILE A 481 5.64 -8.95 -6.27
C ILE A 481 4.66 -9.92 -5.61
N THR A 482 4.93 -10.26 -4.36
CA THR A 482 4.23 -11.29 -3.60
C THR A 482 2.99 -10.71 -2.91
N VAL A 483 2.51 -11.40 -1.87
CA VAL A 483 1.32 -11.02 -1.10
C VAL A 483 1.51 -9.78 -0.21
N ARG A 484 2.67 -9.11 -0.31
CA ARG A 484 2.92 -7.82 0.35
C ARG A 484 2.23 -6.64 -0.32
N TRP A 485 1.70 -6.80 -1.53
CA TRP A 485 0.99 -5.75 -2.26
C TRP A 485 -0.37 -6.25 -2.78
N ASP A 486 -1.36 -5.36 -2.78
CA ASP A 486 -2.74 -5.69 -3.12
C ASP A 486 -2.95 -5.76 -4.64
N LYS A 487 -2.84 -6.98 -5.18
CA LYS A 487 -2.96 -7.24 -6.62
C LYS A 487 -4.37 -6.99 -7.17
N ASN A 488 -5.37 -6.68 -6.34
CA ASN A 488 -6.67 -6.20 -6.83
C ASN A 488 -6.53 -4.87 -7.60
N PHE A 489 -5.49 -4.07 -7.32
CA PHE A 489 -5.26 -2.83 -8.06
C PHE A 489 -4.86 -3.06 -9.52
N LEU A 490 -4.35 -4.24 -9.89
CA LEU A 490 -4.16 -4.58 -11.30
C LEU A 490 -5.50 -4.70 -12.04
N LYS A 491 -6.58 -5.09 -11.35
CA LYS A 491 -7.94 -5.13 -11.90
C LYS A 491 -8.41 -3.71 -12.22
N VAL A 492 -8.13 -2.75 -11.33
CA VAL A 492 -8.40 -1.32 -11.56
C VAL A 492 -7.72 -0.84 -12.84
N ILE A 493 -6.39 -1.03 -12.96
CA ILE A 493 -5.61 -0.63 -14.14
C ILE A 493 -6.15 -1.28 -15.42
N ARG A 494 -6.48 -2.57 -15.35
CA ARG A 494 -7.09 -3.31 -16.47
C ARG A 494 -8.38 -2.63 -16.93
N LEU A 495 -9.27 -2.26 -16.01
CA LEU A 495 -10.53 -1.57 -16.33
C LEU A 495 -10.31 -0.16 -16.93
N LEU A 496 -9.30 0.58 -16.46
CA LEU A 496 -8.95 1.90 -17.01
C LEU A 496 -8.60 1.83 -18.50
N LEU A 497 -7.94 0.75 -18.92
CA LEU A 497 -7.47 0.55 -20.29
C LEU A 497 -8.46 -0.20 -21.17
N ASP A 498 -8.94 -1.37 -20.73
CA ASP A 498 -9.81 -2.26 -21.53
C ASP A 498 -11.11 -1.55 -21.93
N ARG A 499 -11.58 -0.58 -21.15
CA ARG A 499 -12.78 0.22 -21.45
C ARG A 499 -12.55 1.39 -22.42
N ARG A 500 -11.32 1.63 -22.89
CA ARG A 500 -11.04 2.59 -23.97
C ARG A 500 -11.29 1.99 -25.36
N ARG A 501 -12.03 2.71 -26.20
CA ARG A 501 -12.50 2.24 -27.53
C ARG A 501 -11.35 1.71 -28.40
N HIS A 502 -10.22 2.41 -28.40
CA HIS A 502 -9.06 2.16 -29.25
C HIS A 502 -7.94 1.37 -28.57
N PHE A 503 -8.22 0.66 -27.48
CA PHE A 503 -7.28 -0.22 -26.81
C PHE A 503 -7.68 -1.70 -26.95
N ARG A 504 -6.71 -2.58 -27.21
CA ARG A 504 -6.88 -4.04 -27.12
C ARG A 504 -5.64 -4.67 -26.49
N SER A 505 -5.83 -5.73 -25.73
CA SER A 505 -4.73 -6.49 -25.12
C SER A 505 -4.86 -7.98 -25.45
N TYR A 506 -3.73 -8.63 -25.76
CA TYR A 506 -3.67 -10.06 -26.09
C TYR A 506 -2.53 -10.75 -25.31
N GLY A 507 -2.86 -11.82 -24.61
CA GLY A 507 -1.88 -12.65 -23.90
C GLY A 507 -1.46 -13.88 -24.69
N GLY A 508 -0.38 -14.52 -24.25
CA GLY A 508 0.19 -15.71 -24.90
C GLY A 508 0.88 -15.40 -26.24
N VAL A 509 1.18 -14.13 -26.50
CA VAL A 509 1.79 -13.67 -27.75
C VAL A 509 3.21 -13.21 -27.48
N ARG A 510 4.18 -14.01 -27.93
CA ARG A 510 5.61 -13.70 -27.74
C ARG A 510 6.15 -12.88 -28.91
N PHE A 511 6.56 -11.66 -28.64
CA PHE A 511 7.28 -10.83 -29.61
C PHE A 511 8.67 -11.41 -29.92
N GLY A 512 9.03 -11.46 -31.20
CA GLY A 512 10.20 -12.17 -31.72
C GLY A 512 10.01 -13.69 -31.84
N GLY A 513 8.79 -14.21 -31.61
CA GLY A 513 8.44 -15.62 -31.76
C GLY A 513 7.10 -15.80 -32.46
N THR A 514 6.00 -15.63 -31.73
CA THR A 514 4.62 -15.68 -32.26
C THR A 514 4.35 -14.57 -33.27
N ILE A 515 4.89 -13.38 -33.00
CA ILE A 515 4.82 -12.20 -33.87
C ILE A 515 6.23 -11.61 -33.98
N THR A 516 6.68 -11.34 -35.19
CA THR A 516 7.96 -10.68 -35.46
C THR A 516 7.79 -9.18 -35.71
N ILE A 517 8.91 -8.46 -35.86
CA ILE A 517 8.88 -7.05 -36.25
C ILE A 517 8.23 -6.88 -37.63
N ASP A 518 8.56 -7.74 -38.59
CA ASP A 518 8.02 -7.67 -39.96
C ASP A 518 6.52 -7.97 -39.99
N ASP A 519 6.06 -8.93 -39.19
CA ASP A 519 4.62 -9.22 -39.04
C ASP A 519 3.87 -8.01 -38.48
N ALA A 520 4.44 -7.31 -37.48
CA ALA A 520 3.82 -6.12 -36.92
C ALA A 520 3.65 -5.00 -37.97
N TRP A 521 4.66 -4.78 -38.82
CA TRP A 521 4.54 -3.84 -39.93
C TRP A 521 3.52 -4.28 -40.97
N ALA A 522 3.48 -5.57 -41.31
CA ALA A 522 2.50 -6.14 -42.24
C ALA A 522 1.05 -6.04 -41.72
N LEU A 523 0.86 -6.12 -40.40
CA LEU A 523 -0.43 -5.91 -39.74
C LEU A 523 -0.86 -4.43 -39.68
N GLY A 524 -0.03 -3.50 -40.15
CA GLY A 524 -0.37 -2.09 -40.27
C GLY A 524 -0.12 -1.26 -39.01
N PHE A 525 0.74 -1.73 -38.09
CA PHE A 525 1.22 -0.87 -37.00
C PHE A 525 2.17 0.21 -37.55
N ASP A 526 2.10 1.41 -37.00
CA ASP A 526 3.00 2.52 -37.36
C ASP A 526 4.22 2.59 -36.44
N HIS A 527 4.07 2.10 -35.21
CA HIS A 527 5.15 2.06 -34.22
C HIS A 527 5.10 0.78 -33.38
N ILE A 528 6.27 0.39 -32.87
CA ILE A 528 6.42 -0.70 -31.89
C ILE A 528 7.12 -0.12 -30.66
N ALA A 529 6.49 -0.26 -29.50
CA ALA A 529 7.06 0.10 -28.20
C ALA A 529 7.42 -1.16 -27.41
N ILE A 530 8.71 -1.32 -27.09
CA ILE A 530 9.20 -2.50 -26.37
C ILE A 530 9.24 -2.19 -24.87
N ALA A 531 8.36 -2.85 -24.11
CA ALA A 531 8.20 -2.74 -22.66
C ALA A 531 8.26 -4.12 -21.97
N THR A 532 9.10 -5.03 -22.48
CA THR A 532 9.19 -6.44 -22.07
C THR A 532 9.85 -6.67 -20.70
N GLY A 533 10.38 -5.63 -20.07
CA GLY A 533 11.12 -5.73 -18.82
C GLY A 533 12.44 -6.52 -18.93
N ALA A 534 12.98 -6.94 -17.78
CA ALA A 534 14.25 -7.64 -17.65
C ALA A 534 14.06 -9.05 -17.07
N GLY A 535 13.56 -9.98 -17.89
CA GLY A 535 13.19 -11.34 -17.44
C GLY A 535 14.34 -12.36 -17.35
N LYS A 536 15.58 -12.01 -17.72
CA LYS A 536 16.70 -12.97 -17.73
C LYS A 536 17.24 -13.17 -16.30
N PRO A 537 17.26 -14.40 -15.75
CA PRO A 537 17.78 -14.65 -14.42
C PRO A 537 19.29 -14.44 -14.36
N THR A 538 19.77 -13.97 -13.20
CA THR A 538 21.20 -13.96 -12.89
C THR A 538 21.61 -15.34 -12.37
N ILE A 539 22.62 -15.94 -12.99
CA ILE A 539 23.15 -17.25 -12.60
C ILE A 539 24.30 -17.04 -11.62
N VAL A 540 24.22 -17.65 -10.44
CA VAL A 540 25.31 -17.67 -9.46
C VAL A 540 26.43 -18.58 -9.98
N PRO A 541 27.69 -18.09 -10.08
CA PRO A 541 28.82 -18.85 -10.59
C PRO A 541 29.33 -19.83 -9.52
N MET A 542 28.62 -20.95 -9.35
CA MET A 542 29.00 -22.04 -8.45
C MET A 542 29.03 -23.37 -9.20
N LYS A 543 29.89 -24.28 -8.76
CA LYS A 543 29.95 -25.65 -9.31
C LYS A 543 28.62 -26.35 -9.05
N ASN A 544 28.16 -27.15 -10.02
CA ASN A 544 26.92 -27.94 -9.93
C ASN A 544 25.61 -27.11 -9.79
N ASN A 545 25.56 -25.87 -10.29
CA ASN A 545 24.41 -24.96 -10.13
C ASN A 545 23.07 -25.36 -10.84
N LEU A 546 23.02 -26.54 -11.45
CA LEU A 546 21.85 -27.14 -12.11
C LEU A 546 21.43 -28.48 -11.48
N VAL A 547 22.01 -28.85 -10.33
CA VAL A 547 21.62 -30.08 -9.60
C VAL A 547 20.14 -30.02 -9.18
N ARG A 548 19.48 -31.19 -9.20
CA ARG A 548 18.09 -31.37 -8.76
C ARG A 548 17.94 -30.82 -7.33
N GLY A 549 17.04 -29.85 -7.15
CA GLY A 549 16.86 -29.12 -5.88
C GLY A 549 17.24 -27.63 -5.97
N ILE A 550 18.04 -27.23 -6.96
CA ILE A 550 18.37 -25.83 -7.21
C ILE A 550 17.39 -25.21 -8.20
N ARG A 551 16.80 -24.07 -7.85
CA ARG A 551 15.95 -23.26 -8.73
C ARG A 551 16.42 -21.82 -8.78
N LYS A 552 16.12 -21.11 -9.86
CA LYS A 552 16.33 -19.65 -9.91
C LYS A 552 15.14 -18.98 -9.24
N ALA A 553 15.39 -17.91 -8.49
CA ALA A 553 14.36 -17.21 -7.72
C ALA A 553 13.22 -16.69 -8.61
N SER A 554 13.54 -16.16 -9.80
CA SER A 554 12.55 -15.77 -10.80
C SER A 554 11.65 -16.93 -11.20
N ASP A 555 12.24 -18.10 -11.45
CA ASP A 555 11.51 -19.28 -11.91
C ASP A 555 10.62 -19.83 -10.79
N PHE A 556 11.11 -19.80 -9.53
CA PHE A 556 10.32 -20.19 -8.37
C PHE A 556 9.11 -19.26 -8.19
N LEU A 557 9.33 -17.94 -8.12
CA LEU A 557 8.26 -16.97 -7.92
C LEU A 557 7.25 -17.00 -9.07
N MET A 558 7.73 -17.03 -10.32
CA MET A 558 6.86 -17.14 -11.48
C MET A 558 6.08 -18.46 -11.49
N ALA A 559 6.72 -19.60 -11.21
CA ALA A 559 6.04 -20.90 -11.19
C ALA A 559 5.01 -20.95 -10.06
N LEU A 560 5.35 -20.47 -8.87
CA LEU A 560 4.43 -20.39 -7.74
C LEU A 560 3.24 -19.52 -8.17
N GLN A 561 3.50 -18.25 -8.45
CA GLN A 561 2.46 -17.25 -8.69
C GLN A 561 1.63 -17.57 -9.93
N LEU A 562 2.20 -17.90 -11.09
CA LEU A 562 1.46 -18.06 -12.36
C LEU A 562 0.80 -19.42 -12.56
N THR A 563 1.32 -20.51 -11.98
CA THR A 563 0.65 -21.82 -12.06
C THR A 563 -0.43 -21.98 -10.97
N GLY A 564 -0.43 -21.10 -9.98
CA GLY A 564 -1.31 -21.19 -8.83
C GLY A 564 -0.95 -22.37 -7.94
N ALA A 565 0.30 -22.82 -7.88
CA ALA A 565 0.72 -23.97 -7.06
C ALA A 565 0.38 -23.78 -5.57
N GLN A 566 0.40 -22.53 -5.10
CA GLN A 566 -0.02 -22.06 -3.79
C GLN A 566 -1.54 -22.14 -3.55
N LYS A 567 -2.37 -22.30 -4.59
CA LYS A 567 -3.81 -22.43 -4.41
C LYS A 567 -4.20 -23.85 -4.02
N LYS A 568 -5.11 -23.97 -3.05
CA LYS A 568 -5.63 -25.25 -2.56
C LYS A 568 -6.26 -26.09 -3.69
N GLY A 569 -7.06 -25.45 -4.54
CA GLY A 569 -7.74 -26.10 -5.68
C GLY A 569 -6.86 -26.40 -6.89
N SER A 570 -5.63 -25.90 -6.99
CA SER A 570 -4.79 -26.09 -8.18
C SER A 570 -4.17 -27.48 -8.22
N MET A 571 -4.12 -28.11 -9.40
CA MET A 571 -3.37 -29.36 -9.58
C MET A 571 -1.86 -29.14 -9.71
N ALA A 572 -1.41 -27.91 -9.97
CA ALA A 572 0.01 -27.59 -10.02
C ALA A 572 0.70 -27.86 -8.68
N ASN A 573 1.91 -28.42 -8.77
CA ASN A 573 2.78 -28.67 -7.63
C ASN A 573 4.18 -28.14 -7.95
N LEU A 574 4.74 -27.36 -7.03
CA LEU A 574 6.08 -26.80 -7.14
C LEU A 574 6.93 -27.39 -6.01
N GLN A 575 7.34 -28.65 -6.10
CA GLN A 575 8.02 -29.32 -4.98
C GLN A 575 9.20 -28.51 -4.42
N VAL A 576 9.11 -28.20 -3.13
CA VAL A 576 10.15 -27.65 -2.26
C VAL A 576 10.37 -28.59 -1.08
N ARG A 577 11.62 -28.71 -0.62
CA ARG A 577 12.03 -29.40 0.62
C ARG A 577 12.74 -28.42 1.53
N LEU A 578 12.77 -28.70 2.83
CA LEU A 578 13.48 -27.91 3.84
C LEU A 578 14.69 -28.69 4.38
N PRO A 579 15.75 -28.02 4.87
CA PRO A 579 15.94 -26.56 4.92
C PRO A 579 16.11 -25.91 3.53
N ALA A 580 15.76 -24.63 3.41
CA ALA A 580 15.91 -23.86 2.17
C ALA A 580 16.98 -22.76 2.30
N ILE A 581 17.79 -22.59 1.26
CA ILE A 581 18.79 -21.51 1.15
C ILE A 581 18.45 -20.64 -0.07
N VAL A 582 18.32 -19.33 0.14
CA VAL A 582 18.01 -18.36 -0.91
C VAL A 582 19.17 -17.39 -1.08
N ILE A 583 19.83 -17.41 -2.24
CA ILE A 583 21.03 -16.61 -2.48
C ILE A 583 20.66 -15.26 -3.10
N GLY A 584 20.88 -14.17 -2.36
CA GLY A 584 20.66 -12.80 -2.82
C GLY A 584 20.42 -11.82 -1.67
N GLY A 585 20.54 -10.52 -1.98
CA GLY A 585 20.31 -9.43 -1.01
C GLY A 585 19.34 -8.36 -1.49
N GLY A 586 18.56 -8.66 -2.54
CA GLY A 586 17.53 -7.76 -3.08
C GLY A 586 16.13 -8.26 -2.79
N LEU A 587 15.12 -7.52 -3.25
CA LEU A 587 13.70 -7.84 -2.99
C LEU A 587 13.30 -9.24 -3.50
N THR A 588 13.80 -9.67 -4.65
CA THR A 588 13.53 -11.02 -5.17
C THR A 588 13.96 -12.12 -4.18
N ALA A 589 15.04 -11.93 -3.44
CA ALA A 589 15.49 -12.89 -2.43
C ALA A 589 14.59 -12.85 -1.18
N ILE A 590 14.16 -11.66 -0.74
CA ILE A 590 13.19 -11.50 0.34
C ILE A 590 11.87 -12.19 -0.01
N ASP A 591 11.32 -11.87 -1.17
CA ASP A 591 10.08 -12.45 -1.69
C ASP A 591 10.20 -13.97 -1.78
N THR A 592 11.28 -14.50 -2.36
CA THR A 592 11.50 -15.96 -2.45
C THR A 592 11.57 -16.62 -1.07
N THR A 593 12.29 -16.03 -0.12
CA THR A 593 12.50 -16.63 1.21
C THR A 593 11.19 -16.67 2.01
N THR A 594 10.45 -15.56 2.02
CA THR A 594 9.15 -15.47 2.71
C THR A 594 8.08 -16.36 2.06
N GLU A 595 8.06 -16.47 0.73
CA GLU A 595 7.12 -17.33 0.03
C GLU A 595 7.41 -18.81 0.23
N VAL A 596 8.69 -19.22 0.33
CA VAL A 596 9.04 -20.61 0.68
C VAL A 596 8.53 -20.97 2.08
N MET A 597 8.72 -20.09 3.07
CA MET A 597 8.21 -20.28 4.44
C MET A 597 6.70 -20.52 4.45
N ALA A 598 5.94 -19.73 3.67
CA ALA A 598 4.49 -19.85 3.59
C ALA A 598 4.00 -21.03 2.72
N TYR A 599 4.74 -21.35 1.65
CA TYR A 599 4.35 -22.37 0.70
C TYR A 599 4.50 -23.79 1.25
N TYR A 600 5.57 -24.06 2.00
CA TYR A 600 5.88 -25.41 2.44
C TYR A 600 4.75 -26.06 3.27
N PRO A 601 4.19 -25.41 4.32
CA PRO A 601 3.04 -25.94 5.05
C PRO A 601 1.85 -26.28 4.15
N MET A 602 1.53 -25.41 3.18
CA MET A 602 0.43 -25.65 2.24
C MET A 602 0.71 -26.83 1.31
N GLN A 603 1.95 -26.98 0.84
CA GLN A 603 2.35 -28.09 -0.02
C GLN A 603 2.19 -29.44 0.68
N VAL A 604 2.68 -29.57 1.91
CA VAL A 604 2.63 -30.82 2.67
C VAL A 604 1.20 -31.16 3.11
N GLU A 605 0.41 -30.17 3.52
CA GLU A 605 -1.01 -30.34 3.84
C GLU A 605 -1.82 -30.82 2.63
N LYS A 606 -1.64 -30.17 1.48
CA LYS A 606 -2.27 -30.55 0.20
C LYS A 606 -1.85 -31.94 -0.25
N THR A 607 -0.59 -32.32 0.00
CA THR A 607 -0.08 -33.67 -0.30
C THR A 607 -0.76 -34.71 0.58
N LEU A 608 -0.84 -34.47 1.89
CA LEU A 608 -1.53 -35.35 2.83
C LEU A 608 -3.00 -35.55 2.47
N GLU A 609 -3.74 -34.46 2.23
CA GLU A 609 -5.16 -34.51 1.85
C GLU A 609 -5.39 -35.34 0.58
N ARG A 610 -4.50 -35.21 -0.42
CA ARG A 610 -4.60 -35.97 -1.68
C ARG A 610 -4.22 -37.44 -1.50
N TYR A 611 -3.17 -37.70 -0.74
CA TYR A 611 -2.73 -39.06 -0.44
C TYR A 611 -3.83 -39.84 0.27
N GLU A 612 -4.42 -39.29 1.33
CA GLU A 612 -5.50 -39.94 2.08
C GLU A 612 -6.72 -40.25 1.20
N LYS A 613 -7.10 -39.34 0.29
CA LYS A 613 -8.17 -39.58 -0.70
C LYS A 613 -7.83 -40.73 -1.64
N LEU A 614 -6.63 -40.74 -2.22
CA LEU A 614 -6.19 -41.80 -3.12
C LEU A 614 -6.08 -43.16 -2.42
N VAL A 615 -5.61 -43.18 -1.17
CA VAL A 615 -5.54 -44.40 -0.35
C VAL A 615 -6.92 -44.93 -0.04
N ALA A 616 -7.89 -44.07 0.29
CA ALA A 616 -9.27 -44.47 0.52
C ALA A 616 -9.91 -45.09 -0.74
N GLU A 617 -9.55 -44.61 -1.94
CA GLU A 617 -10.09 -45.10 -3.20
C GLU A 617 -9.39 -46.37 -3.73
N ARG A 618 -8.06 -46.46 -3.60
CA ARG A 618 -7.23 -47.47 -4.30
C ARG A 618 -6.46 -48.40 -3.37
N GLY A 619 -6.40 -48.09 -2.08
CA GLY A 619 -5.54 -48.77 -1.12
C GLY A 619 -4.10 -48.27 -1.15
N GLU A 620 -3.45 -48.28 0.01
CA GLU A 620 -2.10 -47.72 0.20
C GLU A 620 -1.04 -48.38 -0.68
N GLN A 621 -1.04 -49.71 -0.77
CA GLN A 621 -0.08 -50.45 -1.58
C GLN A 621 -0.12 -50.01 -3.05
N ALA A 622 -1.33 -49.82 -3.60
CA ALA A 622 -1.50 -49.42 -5.00
C ALA A 622 -1.03 -47.98 -5.25
N VAL A 623 -1.26 -47.06 -4.30
CA VAL A 623 -0.81 -45.67 -4.40
C VAL A 623 0.72 -45.60 -4.34
N ARG A 624 1.35 -46.29 -3.38
CA ARG A 624 2.79 -46.24 -3.15
C ARG A 624 3.60 -46.98 -4.21
N ALA A 625 3.07 -48.04 -4.82
CA ALA A 625 3.76 -48.80 -5.87
C ALA A 625 4.08 -47.98 -7.13
N ALA A 626 3.44 -46.83 -7.33
CA ALA A 626 3.70 -45.95 -8.46
C ALA A 626 4.95 -45.05 -8.31
N TYR A 627 5.53 -44.96 -7.10
CA TYR A 627 6.64 -44.07 -6.80
C TYR A 627 7.98 -44.81 -6.78
N PRO A 628 9.07 -44.24 -7.32
CA PRO A 628 10.42 -44.73 -7.11
C PRO A 628 10.86 -44.54 -5.64
N PRO A 629 11.90 -45.27 -5.17
CA PRO A 629 12.33 -45.22 -3.76
C PRO A 629 12.67 -43.81 -3.26
N ASP A 630 13.32 -42.98 -4.07
CA ASP A 630 13.68 -41.60 -3.69
C ASP A 630 12.46 -40.69 -3.54
N GLU A 631 11.40 -40.90 -4.33
CA GLU A 631 10.14 -40.16 -4.17
C GLU A 631 9.30 -40.67 -3.00
N LEU A 632 9.41 -41.95 -2.63
CA LEU A 632 8.76 -42.49 -1.43
C LEU A 632 9.31 -41.84 -0.15
N GLU A 633 10.62 -41.61 -0.07
CA GLU A 633 11.24 -40.89 1.06
C GLU A 633 10.68 -39.47 1.19
N ILE A 634 10.54 -38.77 0.06
CA ILE A 634 9.97 -37.40 0.03
C ILE A 634 8.48 -37.43 0.39
N LEU A 635 7.74 -38.42 -0.10
CA LEU A 635 6.33 -38.60 0.24
C LEU A 635 6.19 -38.81 1.75
N ASP A 636 6.97 -39.68 2.36
CA ASP A 636 6.91 -39.94 3.81
C ASP A 636 7.24 -38.70 4.63
N GLU A 637 8.28 -37.94 4.26
CA GLU A 637 8.59 -36.62 4.83
C GLU A 637 7.37 -35.69 4.77
N PHE A 638 6.74 -35.56 3.59
CA PHE A 638 5.60 -34.66 3.40
C PHE A 638 4.35 -35.14 4.15
N LEU A 639 4.13 -36.44 4.27
CA LEU A 639 3.01 -36.97 5.05
C LEU A 639 3.21 -36.74 6.54
N GLU A 640 4.43 -36.89 7.06
CA GLU A 640 4.77 -36.56 8.45
C GLU A 640 4.53 -35.07 8.72
N HIS A 641 5.13 -34.19 7.89
CA HIS A 641 5.00 -32.75 8.06
C HIS A 641 3.55 -32.28 7.84
N GLY A 642 2.82 -32.87 6.89
CA GLY A 642 1.41 -32.59 6.67
C GLY A 642 0.54 -32.92 7.89
N ARG A 643 0.85 -33.99 8.62
CA ARG A 643 0.14 -34.33 9.87
C ARG A 643 0.47 -33.33 10.98
N ALA A 644 1.72 -32.88 11.07
CA ALA A 644 2.11 -31.84 12.02
C ALA A 644 1.41 -30.49 11.74
N VAL A 645 1.30 -30.09 10.46
CA VAL A 645 0.52 -28.90 10.05
C VAL A 645 -0.94 -29.03 10.46
N ARG A 646 -1.58 -30.17 10.18
CA ARG A 646 -2.97 -30.43 10.58
C ARG A 646 -3.14 -30.35 12.10
N ALA A 647 -2.24 -30.99 12.86
CA ALA A 647 -2.27 -30.95 14.32
C ALA A 647 -2.09 -29.53 14.87
N GLU A 648 -1.25 -28.70 14.25
CA GLU A 648 -1.10 -27.30 14.64
C GLU A 648 -2.37 -26.49 14.36
N ARG A 649 -3.05 -26.71 13.23
CA ARG A 649 -4.35 -26.10 12.95
C ARG A 649 -5.40 -26.49 14.01
N GLU A 650 -5.48 -27.77 14.34
CA GLU A 650 -6.41 -28.27 15.36
C GLU A 650 -6.13 -27.67 16.75
N ARG A 651 -4.85 -27.60 17.14
CA ARG A 651 -4.40 -26.97 18.38
C ARG A 651 -4.73 -25.48 18.42
N ALA A 652 -4.41 -24.75 17.36
CA ALA A 652 -4.65 -23.31 17.26
C ALA A 652 -6.16 -23.00 17.34
N ALA A 653 -6.99 -23.78 16.62
CA ALA A 653 -8.43 -23.68 16.68
C ALA A 653 -8.99 -23.96 18.09
N ALA A 654 -8.47 -24.99 18.79
CA ALA A 654 -8.87 -25.30 20.16
C ALA A 654 -8.48 -24.20 21.17
N ALA A 655 -7.40 -23.45 20.89
CA ALA A 655 -6.92 -22.35 21.72
C ALA A 655 -7.49 -20.96 21.31
N GLY A 656 -8.22 -20.86 20.20
CA GLY A 656 -8.76 -19.59 19.70
C GLY A 656 -7.70 -18.63 19.17
N GLU A 657 -6.60 -19.14 18.63
CA GLU A 657 -5.48 -18.34 18.09
C GLU A 657 -5.09 -18.76 16.66
N GLU A 658 -4.23 -17.98 16.01
CA GLU A 658 -3.69 -18.31 14.69
C GLU A 658 -2.60 -19.41 14.78
N PRO A 659 -2.49 -20.30 13.77
CA PRO A 659 -1.48 -21.36 13.76
C PRO A 659 -0.05 -20.81 13.61
N ASP A 660 0.90 -21.37 14.35
CA ASP A 660 2.33 -21.00 14.29
C ASP A 660 3.11 -21.95 13.35
N PHE A 661 2.93 -21.74 12.05
CA PHE A 661 3.67 -22.52 11.04
C PHE A 661 5.14 -22.17 10.95
N ALA A 662 5.53 -20.94 11.30
CA ALA A 662 6.94 -20.53 11.29
C ALA A 662 7.77 -21.42 12.24
N LYS A 663 7.22 -21.72 13.43
CA LYS A 663 7.85 -22.64 14.38
C LYS A 663 8.03 -24.05 13.82
N LEU A 664 7.03 -24.60 13.13
CA LEU A 664 7.14 -25.91 12.48
C LEU A 664 8.22 -25.88 11.40
N VAL A 665 8.18 -24.87 10.52
CA VAL A 665 9.17 -24.70 9.45
C VAL A 665 10.60 -24.56 10.00
N HIS A 666 10.79 -23.85 11.12
CA HIS A 666 12.08 -23.80 11.81
C HIS A 666 12.54 -25.15 12.35
N SER A 667 11.61 -25.98 12.86
CA SER A 667 11.95 -27.35 13.30
C SER A 667 12.43 -28.25 12.15
N TRP A 668 12.06 -27.93 10.92
CA TRP A 668 12.53 -28.59 9.69
C TRP A 668 13.71 -27.87 9.02
N GLY A 669 14.35 -26.95 9.73
CA GLY A 669 15.56 -26.24 9.29
C GLY A 669 15.33 -24.91 8.58
N GLY A 670 14.08 -24.45 8.46
CA GLY A 670 13.75 -23.07 8.07
C GLY A 670 14.14 -22.67 6.65
N ALA A 671 14.04 -21.36 6.38
CA ALA A 671 14.53 -20.73 5.15
C ALA A 671 15.52 -19.62 5.50
N THR A 672 16.73 -19.73 4.97
CA THR A 672 17.82 -18.76 5.20
C THR A 672 18.13 -17.98 3.93
N MET A 673 18.00 -16.66 4.01
CA MET A 673 18.49 -15.76 2.96
C MET A 673 19.99 -15.53 3.15
N VAL A 674 20.77 -15.75 2.10
CA VAL A 674 22.23 -15.70 2.12
C VAL A 674 22.73 -14.60 1.19
N TYR A 675 23.58 -13.71 1.71
CA TYR A 675 24.16 -12.62 0.93
C TYR A 675 25.68 -12.53 1.12
N ARG A 676 26.39 -12.29 0.01
CA ARG A 676 27.86 -12.27 -0.04
C ARG A 676 28.56 -11.12 0.67
N LYS A 677 27.83 -10.06 1.04
CA LYS A 677 28.35 -8.91 1.80
C LYS A 677 27.56 -8.78 3.11
N SER A 678 27.77 -7.69 3.85
CA SER A 678 26.93 -7.40 5.01
C SER A 678 25.46 -7.16 4.62
N MET A 679 24.54 -7.32 5.57
CA MET A 679 23.15 -6.91 5.38
C MET A 679 23.04 -5.43 4.99
N LEU A 680 23.88 -4.56 5.59
CA LEU A 680 23.89 -3.11 5.32
C LEU A 680 24.28 -2.79 3.86
N ASP A 681 25.14 -3.62 3.26
CA ASP A 681 25.54 -3.50 1.85
C ASP A 681 24.49 -4.04 0.87
N SER A 682 23.42 -4.65 1.37
CA SER A 682 22.41 -5.29 0.52
C SER A 682 21.52 -4.24 -0.16
N PRO A 683 21.14 -4.45 -1.44
CA PRO A 683 20.17 -3.59 -2.11
C PRO A 683 18.86 -3.46 -1.33
N ALA A 684 18.39 -4.53 -0.68
CA ALA A 684 17.20 -4.47 0.16
C ALA A 684 17.38 -3.49 1.32
N TYR A 685 18.47 -3.55 2.08
CA TYR A 685 18.70 -2.62 3.19
C TYR A 685 18.82 -1.16 2.69
N ARG A 686 19.60 -0.94 1.64
CA ARG A 686 19.88 0.42 1.14
C ARG A 686 18.67 1.08 0.47
N LEU A 687 17.85 0.30 -0.22
CA LEU A 687 16.74 0.83 -1.02
C LEU A 687 15.39 0.69 -0.31
N ASN A 688 15.18 -0.38 0.48
CA ASN A 688 13.89 -0.80 1.02
C ASN A 688 14.05 -1.62 2.31
N HIS A 689 14.74 -1.08 3.34
CA HIS A 689 15.03 -1.80 4.59
C HIS A 689 13.77 -2.33 5.29
N GLU A 690 12.64 -1.63 5.13
CA GLU A 690 11.32 -2.08 5.61
C GLU A 690 10.98 -3.50 5.16
N GLU A 691 11.40 -3.90 3.96
CA GLU A 691 11.15 -5.25 3.44
C GLU A 691 11.96 -6.32 4.19
N ILE A 692 13.13 -5.97 4.74
CA ILE A 692 13.88 -6.87 5.62
C ILE A 692 13.17 -7.00 6.97
N ILE A 693 12.71 -5.87 7.55
CA ILE A 693 11.94 -5.88 8.80
C ILE A 693 10.73 -6.79 8.65
N LYS A 694 9.96 -6.62 7.57
CA LYS A 694 8.78 -7.44 7.29
C LYS A 694 9.14 -8.90 7.05
N ALA A 695 10.23 -9.20 6.35
CA ALA A 695 10.66 -10.59 6.18
C ALA A 695 11.03 -11.27 7.51
N PHE A 696 11.67 -10.53 8.42
CA PHE A 696 11.95 -11.01 9.77
C PHE A 696 10.68 -11.21 10.61
N GLU A 697 9.68 -10.34 10.45
CA GLU A 697 8.34 -10.55 11.02
C GLU A 697 7.71 -11.85 10.47
N GLU A 698 8.01 -12.28 9.23
CA GLU A 698 7.59 -13.58 8.68
C GLU A 698 8.47 -14.77 9.14
N GLY A 699 9.47 -14.52 9.98
CA GLY A 699 10.31 -15.55 10.58
C GLY A 699 11.42 -16.10 9.68
N ILE A 700 11.83 -15.41 8.61
CA ILE A 700 13.01 -15.86 7.84
C ILE A 700 14.30 -15.71 8.66
N TRP A 701 15.33 -16.44 8.27
CA TRP A 701 16.70 -16.21 8.74
C TRP A 701 17.54 -15.48 7.69
N TYR A 702 18.60 -14.80 8.13
CA TYR A 702 19.56 -14.13 7.27
C TYR A 702 20.97 -14.58 7.63
N ALA A 703 21.81 -14.85 6.63
CA ALA A 703 23.25 -15.04 6.81
C ALA A 703 24.02 -14.13 5.87
N GLU A 704 24.87 -13.27 6.44
CA GLU A 704 25.69 -12.33 5.69
C GLU A 704 27.10 -12.86 5.39
N LYS A 705 27.83 -12.20 4.48
CA LYS A 705 29.24 -12.50 4.16
C LYS A 705 29.51 -13.93 3.65
N LEU A 706 28.53 -14.56 3.01
CA LEU A 706 28.66 -15.91 2.45
C LEU A 706 28.41 -15.91 0.95
N ALA A 707 29.30 -16.56 0.21
CA ALA A 707 29.18 -16.74 -1.22
C ALA A 707 29.35 -18.24 -1.56
N PRO A 708 28.34 -18.87 -2.18
CA PRO A 708 28.41 -20.29 -2.47
C PRO A 708 29.42 -20.56 -3.59
N VAL A 709 30.20 -21.62 -3.43
CA VAL A 709 31.21 -22.07 -4.39
C VAL A 709 30.83 -23.39 -5.05
N GLU A 710 30.12 -24.27 -4.34
CA GLU A 710 29.73 -25.59 -4.86
C GLU A 710 28.40 -26.07 -4.27
N ALA A 711 27.54 -26.62 -5.12
CA ALA A 711 26.43 -27.47 -4.70
C ALA A 711 26.88 -28.94 -4.64
N LEU A 712 26.81 -29.53 -3.45
CA LEU A 712 27.13 -30.93 -3.20
C LEU A 712 25.99 -31.83 -3.67
N ARG A 713 26.35 -32.97 -4.28
CA ARG A 713 25.38 -33.96 -4.76
C ARG A 713 25.26 -35.11 -3.77
N GLY A 714 24.03 -35.44 -3.40
CA GLY A 714 23.69 -36.61 -2.63
C GLY A 714 23.80 -37.89 -3.45
N LYS A 715 23.52 -39.03 -2.80
CA LYS A 715 23.58 -40.37 -3.42
C LYS A 715 22.58 -40.53 -4.57
N ASP A 716 21.45 -39.83 -4.50
CA ASP A 716 20.38 -39.77 -5.50
C ASP A 716 20.63 -38.72 -6.59
N GLY A 717 21.76 -38.00 -6.53
CA GLY A 717 22.10 -36.91 -7.43
C GLY A 717 21.35 -35.60 -7.18
N ALA A 718 20.54 -35.50 -6.11
CA ALA A 718 19.93 -34.26 -5.66
C ALA A 718 20.91 -33.42 -4.82
N LEU A 719 20.49 -32.20 -4.49
CA LEU A 719 21.22 -31.29 -3.63
C LEU A 719 21.27 -31.85 -2.21
N ASP A 720 22.48 -32.07 -1.69
CA ASP A 720 22.74 -32.51 -0.31
C ASP A 720 23.24 -31.36 0.58
N GLY A 721 23.91 -30.37 -0.02
CA GLY A 721 24.41 -29.20 0.68
C GLY A 721 24.99 -28.15 -0.26
N VAL A 722 25.27 -26.96 0.29
CA VAL A 722 25.95 -25.88 -0.41
C VAL A 722 27.16 -25.47 0.42
N VAL A 723 28.33 -25.38 -0.23
CA VAL A 723 29.59 -24.92 0.36
C VAL A 723 29.82 -23.47 0.00
#